data_AF-E8NE04-F1
#
_entry.id   AF-E8NE04-F1
#
_cell.length_a   1.000
_cell.length_b   1.000
_cell.length_c   1.000
_cell.angle_alpha   90.00
_cell.angle_beta   90.00
_cell.angle_gamma   90.00
#
_symmetry.space_group_name_H-M   'P 1'
#
loop_
_entity.id
_entity.type
_entity.pdbx_description
1 polymer ?
#
loop_
_entity_poly.entity_id
_entity_poly.type
_entity_poly.pdbx_seq_one_letter_code
_entity_poly.pdbx_strand_id
1 'polypeptide(L)'
;MTSRVLSFTCAAALVAGALTAGAAAAPPPARAADDPSAVRITPNPASATEAFEGWGTSLVWFANATGNYPADVRQKLFDALFGDEGLNLNIARYNVGGGNATDVPPYLRAGGAVPGFWNPDLPATDAEGEITSTYADRDRYRDAWNPDDPTHYDFDADSAQRWWLDALKDKVTHWEAFSNSPPYFLTDSGFVSGGINDATSEQLRSADMDKFAGYLVTVVDELEKAYGIRFDTIDPFNEPNTNYWQTQIPEGATWPTGGRQEGAHIGPERQDEMIQALADRLGRDGTTTDAVISAMDETNPGIFARNWDTWSDASKDAVDQLNVHTYGTGGRPVVRDIAKASDKPLWMSEVEGNWTDTSRGFVTNDIENGLGMASHIVGDLRELEPEAWVFWQPVEDLYNMEKVEKLNWGSVFIDFDCNAEGLSERRIADGDADPSCQVLTNEKFNTVRNFTHYIQPGDRLMATDDTNSTAAIDADGQGASIVHVNADDAEQVVDLDLSRFGEIAPGATVTPIVTTQSTAEEPTVNALRAGDAVAVDAASGIARLTIPAKSVVTFEVDGVSGVADDAPAFRDGQTVQLVGVQSGLALHGDDDLTIETDATTPEAARAQGWTVRTIDGAGTNRHRFTLENGDGAFLGSRDGATALIDTDAATAAADPATQWMGSTLDGTTYSVLNVAAERVLDVDGASSDAGTAVGLWTSNGAGNQTWRLVSTTAVGSDPVSAATPVGTAPELPETVTVRYAGNVGRSAPVTWNTEGLDFGTAGTVTVPGTAADVFGASVEARAEVEVGAFTATRPRSVTVVAGSALAAVQAQADDTVLAELRPSGSGYAVPVTWDWTGVEAAAFAAPGTVEVAGTTEDGLDARLTVIVTAAVERNVAPESTPSATYTEGGYGVERTINGDTTDKGWSNWRSDAKNPSDTLSYALAAEETVRGVAVQFYRDGGPSWADTLRVDHRSGDGAWVEGEPVAVPVPEQGAPRVEVPVDGARADEVRVVLTAREDQHMIVSEVEILADAAGPSGVADLARLTVGDDPVAGFDAATTAYAVTVEGDTLPQLFALAVDEDAVVQITQPQDAAGTGTVQVTAADGSVRTYTVAVTLAAPGEPSEPGQPGEPGEPGTPGPPSGGDSDPGQHHGRDDLASTGQDTTGTAVTVGAALLLLALGAGTLLVRRRRSRA
;
A
#
# COMPACT_ATOMS: atom_id res chain seq x y z
N MET A 1 -37.44 21.01 44.02
CA MET A 1 -38.91 21.09 44.22
C MET A 1 -39.55 20.20 43.17
N THR A 2 -40.21 19.07 43.47
CA THR A 2 -41.59 18.94 43.99
C THR A 2 -42.62 19.61 43.06
N SER A 3 -43.60 18.94 42.43
CA SER A 3 -44.16 17.58 42.61
C SER A 3 -44.70 17.03 41.26
N ARG A 4 -44.87 15.73 40.93
CA ARG A 4 -45.16 14.42 41.60
C ARG A 4 -46.59 13.87 41.35
N VAL A 5 -46.68 12.94 40.37
CA VAL A 5 -47.48 11.67 40.28
C VAL A 5 -49.04 11.67 40.17
N LEU A 6 -49.51 10.52 39.64
CA LEU A 6 -50.83 9.83 39.74
C LEU A 6 -51.77 10.01 38.52
N SER A 7 -52.44 8.96 37.99
CA SER A 7 -52.58 7.57 38.49
C SER A 7 -52.94 6.51 37.42
N PHE A 8 -52.39 5.28 37.58
CA PHE A 8 -53.03 3.93 37.59
C PHE A 8 -54.25 3.62 36.68
N THR A 9 -54.40 2.40 36.13
CA THR A 9 -54.67 1.16 36.92
C THR A 9 -54.37 -0.17 36.18
N CYS A 10 -54.16 -1.22 36.97
CA CYS A 10 -54.02 -2.67 36.74
C CYS A 10 -55.00 -3.36 35.75
N ALA A 11 -54.91 -4.67 35.43
CA ALA A 11 -53.80 -5.66 35.28
C ALA A 11 -54.41 -7.06 34.98
N ALA A 12 -53.73 -7.90 34.20
CA ALA A 12 -53.96 -9.36 34.12
C ALA A 12 -52.72 -10.05 33.49
N ALA A 13 -52.52 -11.35 33.76
CA ALA A 13 -51.39 -12.15 33.25
C ALA A 13 -51.88 -13.30 32.37
N LEU A 14 -50.98 -13.94 31.61
CA LEU A 14 -51.04 -15.37 31.24
C LEU A 14 -49.70 -15.85 30.65
N VAL A 15 -49.24 -17.01 31.15
CA VAL A 15 -48.29 -18.01 30.58
C VAL A 15 -46.94 -17.53 30.00
N ALA A 16 -45.85 -18.05 30.57
CA ALA A 16 -44.56 -18.14 29.89
C ALA A 16 -44.51 -19.40 29.00
N GLY A 17 -44.06 -19.25 27.75
CA GLY A 17 -43.62 -20.34 26.89
C GLY A 17 -42.22 -20.01 26.39
N ALA A 18 -41.22 -20.81 26.78
CA ALA A 18 -39.85 -20.61 26.34
C ALA A 18 -39.67 -21.23 24.94
N LEU A 19 -39.36 -20.39 23.95
CA LEU A 19 -38.84 -20.81 22.66
C LEU A 19 -37.39 -20.34 22.57
N THR A 20 -36.47 -21.28 22.79
CA THR A 20 -35.06 -21.11 22.46
C THR A 20 -34.92 -21.14 20.94
N ALA A 21 -35.04 -19.98 20.30
CA ALA A 21 -34.64 -19.83 18.91
C ALA A 21 -33.12 -20.02 18.83
N GLY A 22 -32.69 -21.17 18.29
CA GLY A 22 -31.29 -21.36 17.93
C GLY A 22 -30.94 -20.36 16.84
N ALA A 23 -29.92 -19.54 17.07
CA ALA A 23 -29.37 -18.68 16.03
C ALA A 23 -28.64 -19.57 15.03
N ALA A 24 -29.29 -19.91 13.92
CA ALA A 24 -28.58 -20.39 12.75
C ALA A 24 -27.63 -19.29 12.32
N ALA A 25 -26.32 -19.55 12.38
CA ALA A 25 -25.34 -18.64 11.82
C ALA A 25 -25.64 -18.52 10.33
N ALA A 26 -25.91 -17.29 9.86
CA ALA A 26 -25.87 -17.04 8.43
C ALA A 26 -24.43 -17.35 7.96
N PRO A 27 -24.22 -17.97 6.78
CA PRO A 27 -22.90 -17.98 6.19
C PRO A 27 -22.43 -16.53 6.03
N PRO A 28 -21.13 -16.24 6.17
CA PRO A 28 -20.63 -14.90 5.91
C PRO A 28 -21.08 -14.47 4.50
N PRO A 29 -21.48 -13.20 4.30
CA PRO A 29 -21.80 -12.72 2.97
C PRO A 29 -20.59 -12.99 2.07
N ALA A 30 -20.82 -13.59 0.90
CA ALA A 30 -19.75 -13.80 -0.06
C ALA A 30 -19.18 -12.42 -0.41
N ARG A 31 -17.96 -12.14 0.08
CA ARG A 31 -17.20 -10.93 -0.27
C ARG A 31 -17.18 -10.90 -1.80
N ALA A 32 -17.66 -9.80 -2.39
CA ALA A 32 -17.53 -9.64 -3.83
C ALA A 32 -16.05 -9.83 -4.17
N ALA A 33 -15.74 -10.60 -5.21
CA ALA A 33 -14.36 -10.76 -5.64
C ALA A 33 -13.79 -9.36 -5.87
N ASP A 34 -12.67 -9.05 -5.22
CA ASP A 34 -12.03 -7.75 -5.37
C ASP A 34 -11.76 -7.52 -6.85
N ASP A 35 -12.14 -6.35 -7.35
CA ASP A 35 -11.91 -5.99 -8.74
C ASP A 35 -10.41 -5.70 -8.88
N PRO A 36 -9.64 -6.50 -9.63
CA PRO A 36 -8.19 -6.36 -9.69
C PRO A 36 -7.74 -5.08 -10.44
N SER A 37 -8.69 -4.26 -10.91
CA SER A 37 -8.43 -2.93 -11.49
C SER A 37 -8.73 -1.76 -10.53
N ALA A 38 -9.20 -2.01 -9.31
CA ALA A 38 -9.44 -0.97 -8.31
C ALA A 38 -8.19 -0.70 -7.45
N VAL A 39 -7.84 0.58 -7.28
CA VAL A 39 -6.85 1.04 -6.30
C VAL A 39 -7.49 0.96 -4.92
N ARG A 40 -6.89 0.23 -3.97
CA ARG A 40 -7.32 0.24 -2.57
C ARG A 40 -6.47 1.25 -1.77
N ILE A 41 -7.13 2.00 -0.89
CA ILE A 41 -6.50 2.95 0.02
C ILE A 41 -7.03 2.67 1.43
N THR A 42 -6.15 2.31 2.35
CA THR A 42 -6.44 1.88 3.72
C THR A 42 -5.71 2.79 4.72
N PRO A 43 -6.27 3.95 5.09
CA PRO A 43 -5.67 4.81 6.13
C PRO A 43 -5.63 4.11 7.49
N ASN A 44 -4.50 4.15 8.20
CA ASN A 44 -4.36 3.57 9.53
C ASN A 44 -4.25 4.66 10.64
N PRO A 45 -5.35 4.97 11.35
CA PRO A 45 -5.34 5.99 12.41
C PRO A 45 -4.50 5.62 13.65
N ALA A 46 -3.97 4.39 13.75
CA ALA A 46 -2.99 4.03 14.78
C ALA A 46 -1.61 4.69 14.59
N SER A 47 -1.37 5.29 13.41
CA SER A 47 -0.13 5.98 13.04
C SER A 47 -0.23 7.50 13.13
N ALA A 48 -1.25 8.04 13.80
CA ALA A 48 -1.54 9.47 13.88
C ALA A 48 -0.35 10.29 14.42
N THR A 49 -0.01 11.40 13.75
CA THR A 49 1.02 12.33 14.22
C THR A 49 0.54 13.18 15.41
N GLU A 50 1.44 14.01 15.94
CA GLU A 50 1.01 15.22 16.65
C GLU A 50 0.23 16.16 15.70
N ALA A 51 -0.39 17.20 16.27
CA ALA A 51 -1.23 18.12 15.52
C ALA A 51 -0.40 18.94 14.50
N PHE A 52 -0.81 18.87 13.23
CA PHE A 52 -0.22 19.62 12.13
C PHE A 52 -0.43 21.13 12.35
N GLU A 53 0.63 21.91 12.28
CA GLU A 53 0.64 23.37 12.50
C GLU A 53 0.19 24.13 11.25
N GLY A 54 0.38 23.55 10.06
CA GLY A 54 -0.22 24.03 8.81
C GLY A 54 0.74 24.29 7.67
N TRP A 55 0.37 25.27 6.84
CA TRP A 55 0.96 25.54 5.53
C TRP A 55 1.58 26.93 5.47
N GLY A 56 2.84 27.02 5.05
CA GLY A 56 3.60 28.27 5.05
C GLY A 56 4.18 28.71 3.72
N THR A 57 4.75 29.91 3.71
CA THR A 57 5.70 30.36 2.68
C THR A 57 6.83 31.12 3.35
N SER A 58 8.04 31.07 2.78
CA SER A 58 8.99 32.16 3.00
C SER A 58 8.53 33.42 2.27
N LEU A 59 8.74 34.59 2.88
CA LEU A 59 8.45 35.91 2.29
C LEU A 59 9.59 36.40 1.37
N VAL A 60 10.65 35.61 1.27
CA VAL A 60 11.84 35.86 0.46
C VAL A 60 11.57 36.31 -0.99
N TRP A 61 12.39 37.27 -1.43
CA TRP A 61 12.41 37.94 -2.75
C TRP A 61 11.09 38.56 -3.23
N PHE A 62 9.99 37.80 -3.33
CA PHE A 62 8.72 38.33 -3.81
C PHE A 62 8.16 39.40 -2.88
N ALA A 63 8.28 39.26 -1.54
CA ALA A 63 7.79 40.31 -0.63
C ALA A 63 8.66 41.57 -0.72
N ASN A 64 9.97 41.40 -0.94
CA ASN A 64 10.91 42.50 -1.21
C ASN A 64 10.60 43.21 -2.54
N ALA A 65 10.31 42.46 -3.60
CA ALA A 65 9.93 43.03 -4.90
C ALA A 65 8.55 43.72 -4.87
N THR A 66 7.54 43.07 -4.26
CA THR A 66 6.12 43.45 -4.39
C THR A 66 5.59 44.29 -3.23
N GLY A 67 6.26 44.31 -2.07
CA GLY A 67 5.78 44.96 -0.84
C GLY A 67 5.53 46.46 -0.96
N ASN A 68 6.14 47.12 -1.96
CA ASN A 68 5.95 48.56 -2.25
C ASN A 68 4.98 48.85 -3.43
N TYR A 69 4.31 47.84 -4.01
CA TYR A 69 3.41 47.99 -5.17
C TYR A 69 2.07 48.68 -4.85
N PRO A 70 1.31 49.12 -5.88
CA PRO A 70 -0.05 49.63 -5.71
C PRO A 70 -0.93 48.72 -4.84
N ALA A 71 -1.77 49.34 -4.00
CA ALA A 71 -2.47 48.63 -2.93
C ALA A 71 -3.43 47.53 -3.45
N ASP A 72 -4.02 47.67 -4.63
CA ASP A 72 -4.88 46.65 -5.23
C ASP A 72 -4.07 45.50 -5.87
N VAL A 73 -2.81 45.73 -6.25
CA VAL A 73 -1.89 44.68 -6.72
C VAL A 73 -1.43 43.85 -5.53
N ARG A 74 -1.00 44.51 -4.45
CA ARG A 74 -0.62 43.83 -3.19
C ARG A 74 -1.78 43.05 -2.56
N GLN A 75 -3.00 43.59 -2.60
CA GLN A 75 -4.18 42.86 -2.11
C GLN A 75 -4.45 41.59 -2.92
N LYS A 76 -4.30 41.59 -4.25
CA LYS A 76 -4.46 40.36 -5.07
C LYS A 76 -3.43 39.28 -4.72
N LEU A 77 -2.18 39.67 -4.44
CA LEU A 77 -1.16 38.73 -3.99
C LEU A 77 -1.47 38.19 -2.58
N PHE A 78 -1.88 39.06 -1.65
CA PHE A 78 -2.35 38.65 -0.32
C PHE A 78 -3.53 37.67 -0.42
N ASP A 79 -4.55 37.99 -1.21
CA ASP A 79 -5.74 37.18 -1.41
C ASP A 79 -5.40 35.82 -2.05
N ALA A 80 -4.40 35.78 -2.95
CA ALA A 80 -3.93 34.55 -3.57
C ALA A 80 -3.15 33.64 -2.60
N LEU A 81 -2.39 34.18 -1.64
CA LEU A 81 -1.59 33.37 -0.71
C LEU A 81 -2.32 33.06 0.59
N PHE A 82 -2.89 34.07 1.24
CA PHE A 82 -3.44 34.01 2.60
C PHE A 82 -4.97 34.23 2.63
N GLY A 83 -5.60 34.54 1.50
CA GLY A 83 -7.05 34.61 1.39
C GLY A 83 -7.71 33.23 1.41
N ASP A 84 -8.94 33.18 1.92
CA ASP A 84 -9.74 31.95 2.09
C ASP A 84 -10.09 31.24 0.75
N GLU A 85 -9.91 31.92 -0.38
CA GLU A 85 -10.08 31.41 -1.75
C GLU A 85 -8.73 31.25 -2.49
N GLY A 86 -7.61 31.49 -1.80
CA GLY A 86 -6.23 31.36 -2.29
C GLY A 86 -5.59 30.05 -1.84
N LEU A 87 -4.27 30.07 -1.60
CA LEU A 87 -3.56 28.97 -0.95
C LEU A 87 -3.91 28.82 0.56
N ASN A 88 -4.60 29.80 1.17
CA ASN A 88 -5.02 29.79 2.57
C ASN A 88 -3.89 29.49 3.59
N LEU A 89 -2.68 29.98 3.32
CA LEU A 89 -1.52 29.77 4.20
C LEU A 89 -1.73 30.40 5.59
N ASN A 90 -1.09 29.81 6.61
CA ASN A 90 -1.13 30.25 8.01
C ASN A 90 0.24 30.36 8.68
N ILE A 91 1.35 30.12 7.97
CA ILE A 91 2.72 30.24 8.47
C ILE A 91 3.53 31.19 7.55
N ALA A 92 4.45 31.97 8.11
CA ALA A 92 5.32 32.86 7.33
C ALA A 92 6.78 32.88 7.84
N ARG A 93 7.74 32.59 6.96
CA ARG A 93 9.19 32.74 7.23
C ARG A 93 9.67 34.12 6.74
N TYR A 94 10.20 34.97 7.60
CA TYR A 94 10.69 36.32 7.27
C TYR A 94 12.20 36.31 7.05
N ASN A 95 12.66 36.81 5.88
CA ASN A 95 14.08 36.81 5.54
C ASN A 95 14.80 38.05 6.10
N VAL A 96 15.65 37.84 7.10
CA VAL A 96 16.55 38.85 7.66
C VAL A 96 17.75 39.02 6.71
N GLY A 97 17.59 39.89 5.72
CA GLY A 97 18.56 40.07 4.63
C GLY A 97 19.97 40.44 5.08
N GLY A 98 20.96 40.00 4.30
CA GLY A 98 22.36 40.37 4.50
C GLY A 98 22.64 41.78 3.99
N GLY A 99 22.15 42.13 2.80
CA GLY A 99 22.39 43.41 2.14
C GLY A 99 23.83 43.58 1.62
N ASN A 100 23.97 44.13 0.41
CA ASN A 100 25.28 44.35 -0.24
C ASN A 100 25.95 45.67 0.20
N ALA A 101 27.28 45.74 0.05
CA ALA A 101 28.04 46.98 0.21
C ALA A 101 27.54 48.08 -0.74
N THR A 102 27.55 49.33 -0.28
CA THR A 102 26.85 50.45 -0.95
C THR A 102 27.47 50.91 -2.28
N ASP A 103 28.66 50.43 -2.63
CA ASP A 103 29.32 50.68 -3.93
C ASP A 103 29.25 49.50 -4.92
N VAL A 104 28.69 48.34 -4.52
CA VAL A 104 28.53 47.16 -5.37
C VAL A 104 27.36 47.37 -6.35
N PRO A 105 27.57 47.28 -7.68
CA PRO A 105 26.47 47.37 -8.65
C PRO A 105 25.49 46.19 -8.53
N PRO A 106 24.18 46.36 -8.82
CA PRO A 106 23.22 45.26 -8.78
C PRO A 106 23.59 44.09 -9.70
N TYR A 107 23.68 42.89 -9.13
CA TYR A 107 24.02 41.63 -9.81
C TYR A 107 23.12 40.44 -9.43
N LEU A 108 22.34 40.57 -8.35
CA LEU A 108 21.33 39.60 -7.91
C LEU A 108 20.06 39.72 -8.78
N ARG A 109 19.20 38.69 -8.76
CA ARG A 109 17.89 38.69 -9.46
C ARG A 109 16.94 39.73 -8.87
N ALA A 110 15.88 40.09 -9.59
CA ALA A 110 14.83 40.97 -9.05
C ALA A 110 14.24 40.35 -7.76
N GLY A 111 14.03 41.17 -6.72
CA GLY A 111 13.71 40.72 -5.35
C GLY A 111 14.87 40.05 -4.60
N GLY A 112 15.86 39.50 -5.31
CA GLY A 112 16.98 38.71 -4.79
C GLY A 112 18.03 39.44 -3.96
N ALA A 113 17.97 40.76 -3.86
CA ALA A 113 18.83 41.59 -3.00
C ALA A 113 18.00 42.15 -1.84
N VAL A 114 18.08 41.52 -0.67
CA VAL A 114 17.26 41.86 0.50
C VAL A 114 17.98 42.93 1.32
N PRO A 115 17.35 44.06 1.68
CA PRO A 115 18.00 45.08 2.48
C PRO A 115 18.36 44.56 3.88
N GLY A 116 19.62 44.72 4.29
CA GLY A 116 20.04 44.48 5.67
C GLY A 116 19.72 45.65 6.60
N PHE A 117 19.55 45.36 7.88
CA PHE A 117 19.19 46.32 8.93
C PHE A 117 20.40 47.07 9.54
N TRP A 118 21.57 47.00 8.92
CA TRP A 118 22.77 47.73 9.36
C TRP A 118 22.78 49.16 8.80
N ASN A 119 23.27 50.12 9.58
CA ASN A 119 23.28 51.54 9.23
C ASN A 119 24.39 51.85 8.18
N PRO A 120 24.04 52.22 6.93
CA PRO A 120 25.04 52.49 5.88
C PRO A 120 25.91 53.73 6.17
N ASP A 121 25.42 54.67 6.99
CA ASP A 121 26.12 55.86 7.50
C ASP A 121 26.63 55.59 8.94
N LEU A 122 27.33 54.46 9.14
CA LEU A 122 27.88 54.01 10.42
C LEU A 122 28.71 55.13 11.10
N PRO A 123 28.40 55.54 12.35
CA PRO A 123 29.01 56.71 13.01
C PRO A 123 30.43 56.44 13.56
N ALA A 124 31.29 55.77 12.80
CA ALA A 124 32.60 55.26 13.24
C ALA A 124 33.79 55.85 12.46
N THR A 125 34.93 56.01 13.15
CA THR A 125 36.18 56.54 12.59
C THR A 125 37.40 55.88 13.23
N ASP A 126 38.46 55.63 12.45
CA ASP A 126 39.75 55.07 12.91
C ASP A 126 40.94 55.99 12.55
N ALA A 127 42.13 55.44 12.29
CA ALA A 127 43.32 56.19 11.90
C ALA A 127 43.40 56.49 10.39
N GLU A 128 42.67 55.73 9.59
CA GLU A 128 42.59 55.81 8.13
C GLU A 128 41.49 56.80 7.71
N GLY A 129 40.43 56.92 8.51
CA GLY A 129 39.44 58.01 8.40
C GLY A 129 38.05 57.62 8.92
N GLU A 130 37.03 58.13 8.22
CA GLU A 130 35.64 57.65 8.30
C GLU A 130 35.55 56.19 7.82
N ILE A 131 34.71 55.38 8.44
CA ILE A 131 34.51 53.97 8.07
C ILE A 131 33.22 53.88 7.26
N THR A 132 33.31 53.53 5.98
CA THR A 132 32.16 53.54 5.06
C THR A 132 31.58 52.14 4.86
N SER A 133 30.32 52.07 4.43
CA SER A 133 29.63 50.84 4.01
C SER A 133 30.06 50.32 2.62
N THR A 134 31.27 50.66 2.17
CA THR A 134 31.81 50.21 0.86
C THR A 134 32.58 48.90 0.98
N TYR A 135 32.71 48.18 -0.13
CA TYR A 135 33.44 46.90 -0.18
C TYR A 135 34.93 47.05 0.20
N ALA A 136 35.52 48.22 -0.09
CA ALA A 136 36.89 48.55 0.30
C ALA A 136 37.08 48.64 1.83
N ASP A 137 36.05 49.10 2.54
CA ASP A 137 36.07 49.33 3.99
C ASP A 137 35.49 48.18 4.81
N ARG A 138 34.91 47.15 4.19
CA ARG A 138 34.20 46.03 4.85
C ARG A 138 34.93 45.43 6.06
N ASP A 139 36.26 45.34 6.00
CA ASP A 139 37.08 44.82 7.10
C ASP A 139 37.13 45.80 8.30
N ARG A 140 37.24 47.10 8.04
CA ARG A 140 37.15 48.18 9.05
C ARG A 140 35.74 48.27 9.62
N TYR A 141 34.72 48.11 8.76
CA TYR A 141 33.31 48.10 9.15
C TYR A 141 32.98 46.95 10.10
N ARG A 142 33.42 45.71 9.77
CA ARG A 142 33.28 44.54 10.66
C ARG A 142 33.99 44.71 12.00
N ASP A 143 35.15 45.36 12.02
CA ASP A 143 35.90 45.60 13.26
C ASP A 143 35.28 46.71 14.12
N ALA A 144 34.54 47.64 13.51
CA ALA A 144 33.75 48.68 14.19
C ALA A 144 32.32 48.23 14.57
N TRP A 145 31.79 47.19 13.92
CA TRP A 145 30.45 46.69 14.16
C TRP A 145 30.26 46.22 15.61
N ASN A 146 29.11 46.58 16.17
CA ASN A 146 28.69 46.19 17.52
C ASN A 146 27.17 45.94 17.47
N PRO A 147 26.69 44.70 17.70
CA PRO A 147 25.26 44.38 17.67
C PRO A 147 24.48 44.96 18.88
N ASP A 148 25.17 45.43 19.91
CA ASP A 148 24.56 46.04 21.11
C ASP A 148 24.38 47.57 21.01
N ASP A 149 24.81 48.21 19.90
CA ASP A 149 24.60 49.65 19.70
C ASP A 149 23.50 49.92 18.66
N PRO A 150 22.31 50.42 19.06
CA PRO A 150 21.22 50.68 18.13
C PRO A 150 21.51 51.83 17.15
N THR A 151 22.60 52.60 17.30
CA THR A 151 23.03 53.57 16.29
C THR A 151 23.80 52.95 15.12
N HIS A 152 24.13 51.66 15.22
CA HIS A 152 24.69 50.86 14.14
C HIS A 152 23.62 50.20 13.25
N TYR A 153 22.32 50.35 13.57
CA TYR A 153 21.22 49.77 12.81
C TYR A 153 20.41 50.84 12.07
N ASP A 154 19.83 50.47 10.93
CA ASP A 154 18.76 51.20 10.26
C ASP A 154 17.46 50.38 10.33
N PHE A 155 16.63 50.67 11.33
CA PHE A 155 15.31 50.03 11.49
C PHE A 155 14.23 50.59 10.55
N ASP A 156 14.58 51.54 9.66
CA ASP A 156 13.75 51.95 8.52
C ASP A 156 14.11 51.20 7.21
N ALA A 157 15.13 50.31 7.24
CA ALA A 157 15.45 49.37 6.15
C ALA A 157 14.29 48.42 5.80
N ASP A 158 14.40 47.69 4.68
CA ASP A 158 13.42 46.72 4.19
C ASP A 158 11.95 47.14 4.40
N SER A 159 11.52 48.23 3.77
CA SER A 159 10.12 48.67 3.83
C SER A 159 9.15 47.70 3.12
N ALA A 160 9.68 46.79 2.31
CA ALA A 160 8.92 45.93 1.41
C ALA A 160 8.43 44.66 2.12
N GLN A 161 9.33 43.81 2.65
CA GLN A 161 8.86 42.62 3.38
C GLN A 161 8.15 43.02 4.68
N ARG A 162 8.59 44.11 5.33
CA ARG A 162 7.91 44.65 6.52
C ARG A 162 6.47 45.12 6.29
N TRP A 163 6.04 45.39 5.06
CA TRP A 163 4.60 45.59 4.79
C TRP A 163 3.79 44.30 5.01
N TRP A 164 4.37 43.14 4.68
CA TRP A 164 3.72 41.85 4.87
C TRP A 164 3.59 41.49 6.36
N LEU A 165 4.53 41.88 7.21
CA LEU A 165 4.40 41.75 8.68
C LEU A 165 3.14 42.47 9.20
N ASP A 166 2.91 43.72 8.78
CA ASP A 166 1.71 44.48 9.18
C ASP A 166 0.40 43.90 8.62
N ALA A 167 0.46 43.26 7.44
CA ALA A 167 -0.69 42.65 6.77
C ALA A 167 -1.06 41.26 7.32
N LEU A 168 -0.07 40.47 7.78
CA LEU A 168 -0.23 39.05 8.11
C LEU A 168 -0.42 38.75 9.60
N LYS A 169 0.00 39.65 10.50
CA LYS A 169 -0.03 39.46 11.97
C LYS A 169 -1.37 39.03 12.59
N ASP A 170 -2.48 39.28 11.89
CA ASP A 170 -3.84 38.91 12.32
C ASP A 170 -4.41 37.70 11.51
N LYS A 171 -3.60 37.03 10.67
CA LYS A 171 -3.97 35.90 9.79
C LYS A 171 -3.05 34.67 9.93
N VAL A 172 -1.74 34.83 10.10
CA VAL A 172 -0.82 33.70 10.34
C VAL A 172 -0.76 33.34 11.83
N THR A 173 -0.53 32.07 12.13
CA THR A 173 -0.41 31.54 13.50
C THR A 173 1.04 31.34 13.94
N HIS A 174 1.95 31.06 13.00
CA HIS A 174 3.38 30.88 13.27
C HIS A 174 4.27 31.79 12.42
N TRP A 175 5.39 32.19 13.00
CA TRP A 175 6.37 33.11 12.44
C TRP A 175 7.80 32.59 12.67
N GLU A 176 8.54 32.36 11.59
CA GLU A 176 9.98 32.11 11.67
C GLU A 176 10.75 33.33 11.14
N ALA A 177 11.88 33.66 11.76
CA ALA A 177 12.88 34.55 11.18
C ALA A 177 14.06 33.71 10.68
N PHE A 178 14.44 33.85 9.42
CA PHE A 178 15.56 33.08 8.85
C PHE A 178 16.49 34.00 8.03
N SER A 179 17.69 33.53 7.69
CA SER A 179 18.68 34.32 6.95
C SER A 179 19.32 33.54 5.80
N ASN A 180 19.24 34.08 4.59
CA ASN A 180 20.02 33.57 3.45
C ASN A 180 21.53 33.80 3.59
N SER A 181 21.97 34.86 4.27
CA SER A 181 23.38 35.24 4.30
C SER A 181 23.67 36.27 5.40
N PRO A 182 24.79 36.15 6.14
CA PRO A 182 25.26 37.21 7.02
C PRO A 182 25.46 38.54 6.26
N PRO A 183 25.35 39.70 6.94
CA PRO A 183 25.71 40.99 6.37
C PRO A 183 27.07 41.00 5.67
N TYR A 184 27.18 41.64 4.50
CA TYR A 184 28.33 41.50 3.60
C TYR A 184 29.71 41.74 4.26
N PHE A 185 29.78 42.53 5.33
CA PHE A 185 31.02 42.80 6.05
C PHE A 185 31.43 41.67 7.01
N LEU A 186 30.46 40.89 7.51
CA LEU A 186 30.68 39.67 8.29
C LEU A 186 31.07 38.48 7.39
N THR A 187 30.68 38.46 6.11
CA THR A 187 31.10 37.40 5.19
C THR A 187 32.58 37.50 4.83
N ASP A 188 33.28 36.37 4.69
CA ASP A 188 34.70 36.35 4.34
C ASP A 188 34.97 36.92 2.94
N SER A 189 34.06 36.64 2.00
CA SER A 189 34.09 37.15 0.62
C SER A 189 33.89 38.66 0.53
N GLY A 190 33.16 39.28 1.46
CA GLY A 190 32.68 40.64 1.32
C GLY A 190 31.39 40.79 0.49
N PHE A 191 30.74 39.68 0.15
CA PHE A 191 29.51 39.61 -0.64
C PHE A 191 28.49 38.67 0.02
N VAL A 192 27.20 38.88 -0.24
CA VAL A 192 26.11 38.08 0.35
C VAL A 192 25.77 36.82 -0.45
N SER A 193 26.35 36.62 -1.63
CA SER A 193 26.11 35.48 -2.54
C SER A 193 27.15 34.35 -2.46
N GLY A 194 27.97 34.34 -1.41
CA GLY A 194 28.92 33.27 -1.14
C GLY A 194 30.35 33.50 -1.68
N GLY A 195 31.18 32.46 -1.65
CA GLY A 195 32.63 32.59 -1.88
C GLY A 195 33.01 33.05 -3.29
N ILE A 196 34.13 33.77 -3.44
CA ILE A 196 34.52 34.37 -4.72
C ILE A 196 35.06 33.30 -5.68
N ASN A 197 34.23 32.89 -6.65
CA ASN A 197 34.49 31.79 -7.60
C ASN A 197 34.85 30.44 -6.93
N ASP A 198 34.44 30.24 -5.67
CA ASP A 198 34.55 29.00 -4.90
C ASP A 198 33.30 28.88 -4.02
N ALA A 199 32.50 27.86 -4.29
CA ALA A 199 31.23 27.62 -3.63
C ALA A 199 31.34 26.79 -2.34
N THR A 200 32.56 26.50 -1.90
CA THR A 200 32.90 25.76 -0.66
C THR A 200 33.83 26.54 0.26
N SER A 201 34.05 27.83 -0.02
CA SER A 201 34.74 28.74 0.89
C SER A 201 33.80 29.13 2.03
N GLU A 202 34.15 28.76 3.27
CA GLU A 202 33.46 29.15 4.51
C GLU A 202 33.19 30.65 4.58
N GLN A 203 31.92 31.04 4.72
CA GLN A 203 31.55 32.46 4.69
C GLN A 203 31.54 33.15 6.05
N LEU A 204 31.40 32.44 7.17
CA LEU A 204 31.43 33.06 8.50
C LEU A 204 32.62 32.59 9.34
N ARG A 205 33.19 33.52 10.11
CA ARG A 205 34.36 33.32 10.96
C ARG A 205 33.93 33.16 12.40
N SER A 206 34.55 32.24 13.14
CA SER A 206 34.32 31.98 14.56
C SER A 206 34.42 33.23 15.44
N ALA A 207 35.31 34.17 15.07
CA ALA A 207 35.51 35.45 15.76
C ALA A 207 34.37 36.48 15.55
N ASP A 208 33.45 36.21 14.62
CA ASP A 208 32.37 37.09 14.21
C ASP A 208 30.97 36.46 14.40
N MET A 209 30.88 35.21 14.91
CA MET A 209 29.60 34.53 15.20
C MET A 209 28.70 35.33 16.16
N ASP A 210 29.27 35.85 17.26
CA ASP A 210 28.56 36.72 18.23
C ASP A 210 28.00 38.00 17.59
N LYS A 211 28.69 38.54 16.57
CA LYS A 211 28.20 39.71 15.81
C LYS A 211 27.01 39.38 14.92
N PHE A 212 26.99 38.17 14.36
CA PHE A 212 25.89 37.70 13.51
C PHE A 212 24.69 37.24 14.34
N ALA A 213 24.90 36.47 15.41
CA ALA A 213 23.87 36.13 16.38
C ALA A 213 23.24 37.38 16.98
N GLY A 214 24.07 38.37 17.33
CA GLY A 214 23.60 39.68 17.78
C GLY A 214 22.87 40.48 16.69
N TYR A 215 23.21 40.33 15.41
CA TYR A 215 22.45 40.94 14.31
C TYR A 215 21.04 40.33 14.21
N LEU A 216 20.95 38.99 14.10
CA LEU A 216 19.67 38.26 13.99
C LEU A 216 18.74 38.59 15.16
N VAL A 217 19.20 38.35 16.40
CA VAL A 217 18.39 38.53 17.60
C VAL A 217 17.93 39.98 17.75
N THR A 218 18.80 40.99 17.52
CA THR A 218 18.40 42.40 17.64
C THR A 218 17.39 42.83 16.56
N VAL A 219 17.47 42.28 15.34
CA VAL A 219 16.46 42.55 14.29
C VAL A 219 15.12 41.94 14.66
N VAL A 220 15.09 40.67 15.06
CA VAL A 220 13.89 39.98 15.56
C VAL A 220 13.26 40.76 16.72
N ASP A 221 14.07 41.11 17.72
CA ASP A 221 13.67 41.89 18.89
C ASP A 221 12.96 43.20 18.53
N GLU A 222 13.39 43.93 17.50
CA GLU A 222 12.77 45.20 17.11
C GLU A 222 11.59 45.03 16.13
N LEU A 223 11.56 43.97 15.32
CA LEU A 223 10.41 43.65 14.47
C LEU A 223 9.18 43.21 15.31
N GLU A 224 9.39 42.39 16.35
CA GLU A 224 8.32 42.05 17.31
C GLU A 224 7.73 43.31 17.96
N LYS A 225 8.58 44.20 18.47
CA LYS A 225 8.19 45.47 19.10
C LYS A 225 7.47 46.42 18.14
N ALA A 226 7.90 46.45 16.86
CA ALA A 226 7.34 47.35 15.86
C ALA A 226 5.96 46.91 15.34
N TYR A 227 5.77 45.61 15.09
CA TYR A 227 4.55 45.08 14.46
C TYR A 227 3.56 44.48 15.46
N GLY A 228 4.00 44.14 16.68
CA GLY A 228 3.20 43.45 17.69
C GLY A 228 3.08 41.94 17.46
N ILE A 229 4.00 41.38 16.68
CA ILE A 229 4.14 39.94 16.44
C ILE A 229 5.09 39.31 17.47
N ARG A 230 5.23 37.99 17.39
CA ARG A 230 6.28 37.18 18.01
C ARG A 230 6.84 36.29 16.92
N PHE A 231 8.13 36.02 16.94
CA PHE A 231 8.68 34.89 16.21
C PHE A 231 8.72 33.68 17.14
N ASP A 232 8.39 32.51 16.61
CA ASP A 232 8.50 31.25 17.32
C ASP A 232 9.94 30.74 17.24
N THR A 233 10.57 30.88 16.06
CA THR A 233 11.92 30.38 15.77
C THR A 233 12.82 31.40 15.05
N ILE A 234 14.14 31.22 15.23
CA ILE A 234 15.20 31.87 14.47
C ILE A 234 16.10 30.80 13.83
N ASP A 235 16.15 30.75 12.50
CA ASP A 235 17.09 29.93 11.74
C ASP A 235 18.27 30.79 11.23
N PRO A 236 19.52 30.49 11.60
CA PRO A 236 20.66 31.31 11.18
C PRO A 236 21.01 31.19 9.68
N PHE A 237 20.67 30.09 8.99
CA PHE A 237 21.22 29.81 7.65
C PHE A 237 20.30 29.00 6.71
N ASN A 238 19.98 29.59 5.54
CA ASN A 238 19.39 28.88 4.40
C ASN A 238 20.43 28.00 3.67
N GLU A 239 20.19 26.68 3.57
CA GLU A 239 21.01 25.71 2.80
C GLU A 239 22.54 25.76 3.01
N PRO A 240 23.03 25.69 4.26
CA PRO A 240 24.40 26.06 4.60
C PRO A 240 25.50 25.15 4.01
N ASN A 241 25.36 23.82 4.01
CA ASN A 241 26.43 22.89 3.59
C ASN A 241 26.33 22.47 2.09
N THR A 242 25.76 23.36 1.27
CA THR A 242 25.69 23.18 -0.19
C THR A 242 26.95 23.67 -0.90
N ASN A 243 27.15 23.21 -2.15
CA ASN A 243 28.34 23.49 -2.95
C ASN A 243 28.06 24.42 -4.16
N TYR A 244 27.08 25.32 -4.04
CA TYR A 244 26.72 26.28 -5.09
C TYR A 244 26.68 27.77 -4.66
N TRP A 245 26.84 28.09 -3.37
CA TRP A 245 26.92 29.48 -2.89
C TRP A 245 28.25 30.16 -3.25
N GLN A 246 28.30 30.76 -4.45
CA GLN A 246 29.46 31.53 -4.93
C GLN A 246 29.10 32.86 -5.60
N THR A 247 29.87 33.89 -5.24
CA THR A 247 29.94 35.18 -5.94
C THR A 247 30.82 35.02 -7.18
N GLN A 248 30.27 35.20 -8.37
CA GLN A 248 31.01 34.98 -9.63
C GLN A 248 31.62 36.28 -10.16
N ILE A 249 32.95 36.38 -10.12
CA ILE A 249 33.72 37.55 -10.59
C ILE A 249 34.66 37.11 -11.73
N PRO A 250 34.40 37.48 -12.99
CA PRO A 250 35.24 37.10 -14.14
C PRO A 250 36.69 37.62 -14.05
N GLU A 251 37.63 36.94 -14.72
CA GLU A 251 39.05 37.35 -14.74
C GLU A 251 39.21 38.79 -15.27
N GLY A 252 39.74 39.68 -14.42
CA GLY A 252 39.95 41.10 -14.75
C GLY A 252 38.72 42.00 -14.54
N ALA A 253 37.59 41.47 -14.06
CA ALA A 253 36.49 42.28 -13.54
C ALA A 253 36.77 42.75 -12.10
N THR A 254 36.10 43.82 -11.68
CA THR A 254 36.12 44.31 -10.29
C THR A 254 34.88 43.87 -9.51
N TRP A 255 33.76 43.66 -10.21
CA TRP A 255 32.45 43.44 -9.63
C TRP A 255 31.83 42.12 -10.13
N PRO A 256 30.94 41.50 -9.35
CA PRO A 256 30.28 40.25 -9.74
C PRO A 256 29.38 40.39 -10.95
N THR A 257 29.20 39.26 -11.65
CA THR A 257 28.27 39.09 -12.78
C THR A 257 27.38 37.86 -12.63
N GLY A 258 27.39 37.22 -11.45
CA GLY A 258 26.69 35.98 -11.15
C GLY A 258 26.86 35.58 -9.68
N GLY A 259 26.21 34.49 -9.27
CA GLY A 259 25.71 34.32 -7.90
C GLY A 259 24.43 35.15 -7.77
N ARG A 260 23.29 34.59 -8.22
CA ARG A 260 22.07 35.37 -8.52
C ARG A 260 21.20 35.73 -7.30
N GLN A 261 21.55 35.29 -6.11
CA GLN A 261 20.79 35.48 -4.87
C GLN A 261 21.72 35.52 -3.65
N GLU A 262 21.18 35.94 -2.50
CA GLU A 262 21.86 35.78 -1.21
C GLU A 262 21.92 34.29 -0.81
N GLY A 263 23.06 33.88 -0.26
CA GLY A 263 23.37 32.49 0.08
C GLY A 263 24.80 32.38 0.63
N ALA A 264 25.03 31.56 1.65
CA ALA A 264 26.32 31.46 2.33
C ALA A 264 26.71 29.99 2.60
N HIS A 265 27.87 29.56 2.10
CA HIS A 265 28.41 28.25 2.49
C HIS A 265 28.94 28.30 3.92
N ILE A 266 28.43 27.40 4.76
CA ILE A 266 28.80 27.24 6.17
C ILE A 266 28.91 25.73 6.44
N GLY A 267 30.13 25.23 6.67
CA GLY A 267 30.39 23.82 6.94
C GLY A 267 29.77 23.33 8.26
N PRO A 268 29.60 22.02 8.47
CA PRO A 268 28.86 21.50 9.62
C PRO A 268 29.54 21.84 10.96
N GLU A 269 30.88 21.89 11.01
CA GLU A 269 31.62 22.39 12.18
C GLU A 269 31.43 23.89 12.43
N ARG A 270 31.12 24.69 11.40
CA ARG A 270 30.77 26.11 11.54
C ARG A 270 29.32 26.34 11.95
N GLN A 271 28.43 25.44 11.54
CA GLN A 271 27.06 25.43 12.03
C GLN A 271 27.06 25.14 13.55
N ASP A 272 27.81 24.12 14.00
CA ASP A 272 28.01 23.82 15.43
C ASP A 272 28.54 25.04 16.22
N GLU A 273 29.58 25.72 15.72
CA GLU A 273 30.09 26.97 16.31
C GLU A 273 29.02 28.08 16.39
N MET A 274 28.15 28.20 15.38
CA MET A 274 27.15 29.27 15.29
C MET A 274 25.93 29.02 16.17
N ILE A 275 25.42 27.78 16.24
CA ILE A 275 24.26 27.41 17.06
C ILE A 275 24.55 27.68 18.53
N GLN A 276 25.73 27.30 19.01
CA GLN A 276 26.21 27.64 20.35
C GLN A 276 26.28 29.16 20.56
N ALA A 277 26.76 29.94 19.58
CA ALA A 277 26.82 31.40 19.67
C ALA A 277 25.45 32.09 19.66
N LEU A 278 24.45 31.52 18.97
CA LEU A 278 23.06 31.99 18.97
C LEU A 278 22.37 31.68 20.30
N ALA A 279 22.57 30.49 20.85
CA ALA A 279 22.07 30.13 22.19
C ALA A 279 22.69 31.02 23.28
N ASP A 280 24.01 31.25 23.24
CA ASP A 280 24.74 32.19 24.10
C ASP A 280 24.29 33.66 23.93
N ARG A 281 23.58 34.01 22.84
CA ARG A 281 22.99 35.34 22.61
C ARG A 281 21.55 35.42 23.11
N LEU A 282 20.72 34.43 22.81
CA LEU A 282 19.34 34.35 23.28
C LEU A 282 19.29 34.33 24.82
N GLY A 283 20.15 33.53 25.47
CA GLY A 283 20.23 33.41 26.93
C GLY A 283 20.79 34.61 27.72
N ARG A 284 20.93 35.81 27.13
CA ARG A 284 21.51 36.99 27.81
C ARG A 284 20.47 37.80 28.59
N ASP A 285 20.89 38.32 29.75
CA ASP A 285 20.16 39.33 30.54
C ASP A 285 19.88 40.61 29.70
N GLY A 286 18.77 40.62 28.96
CA GLY A 286 18.34 41.80 28.19
C GLY A 286 17.66 41.51 26.84
N THR A 287 17.81 40.30 26.30
CA THR A 287 17.02 39.82 25.14
C THR A 287 15.52 39.88 25.46
N THR A 288 14.66 40.26 24.51
CA THR A 288 13.21 40.39 24.76
C THR A 288 12.29 39.50 23.94
N THR A 289 12.76 38.90 22.85
CA THR A 289 12.05 37.84 22.12
C THR A 289 12.02 36.54 22.93
N ASP A 290 10.92 35.80 22.80
CA ASP A 290 10.75 34.45 23.36
C ASP A 290 11.17 33.35 22.34
N ALA A 291 11.67 33.72 21.15
CA ALA A 291 11.98 32.80 20.05
C ALA A 291 13.13 31.82 20.34
N VAL A 292 12.97 30.57 19.89
CA VAL A 292 13.96 29.49 20.01
C VAL A 292 14.77 29.31 18.71
N ILE A 293 15.72 28.37 18.70
CA ILE A 293 16.53 28.09 17.49
C ILE A 293 15.88 26.98 16.66
N SER A 294 15.71 27.24 15.37
CA SER A 294 15.47 26.22 14.35
C SER A 294 16.73 25.99 13.50
N ALA A 295 16.90 24.76 12.99
CA ALA A 295 18.00 24.39 12.11
C ALA A 295 17.70 23.06 11.39
N MET A 296 18.26 22.74 10.22
CA MET A 296 19.44 23.31 9.57
C MET A 296 19.15 23.88 8.17
N ASP A 297 17.89 23.90 7.74
CA ASP A 297 17.44 24.41 6.44
C ASP A 297 18.24 23.82 5.25
N GLU A 298 18.68 22.56 5.38
CA GLU A 298 19.53 21.90 4.39
C GLU A 298 18.70 21.40 3.19
N THR A 299 19.18 21.69 1.98
CA THR A 299 18.55 21.43 0.66
C THR A 299 17.98 20.03 0.46
N ASN A 300 18.54 19.04 1.16
CA ASN A 300 18.15 17.64 1.03
C ASN A 300 18.27 16.92 2.40
N PRO A 301 17.39 15.96 2.72
CA PRO A 301 17.47 15.17 3.95
C PRO A 301 18.80 14.44 4.15
N GLY A 302 19.43 13.96 3.07
CA GLY A 302 20.76 13.33 3.13
C GLY A 302 21.92 14.27 3.49
N ILE A 303 21.76 15.59 3.34
CA ILE A 303 22.74 16.58 3.81
C ILE A 303 22.46 16.90 5.29
N PHE A 304 21.19 17.10 5.65
CA PHE A 304 20.75 17.26 7.04
C PHE A 304 21.32 16.14 7.93
N ALA A 305 21.09 14.88 7.57
CA ALA A 305 21.53 13.73 8.38
C ALA A 305 23.06 13.69 8.56
N ARG A 306 23.83 14.05 7.53
CA ARG A 306 25.30 14.15 7.59
C ARG A 306 25.75 15.23 8.58
N ASN A 307 25.09 16.37 8.60
CA ASN A 307 25.43 17.46 9.52
C ASN A 307 25.05 17.09 10.96
N TRP A 308 23.88 16.48 11.17
CA TRP A 308 23.45 15.99 12.48
C TRP A 308 24.40 14.93 13.05
N ASP A 309 24.90 14.00 12.24
CA ASP A 309 25.96 13.05 12.64
C ASP A 309 27.33 13.72 12.93
N THR A 310 27.51 15.00 12.58
CA THR A 310 28.76 15.76 12.78
C THR A 310 28.70 16.74 13.97
N TRP A 311 27.51 17.24 14.31
CA TRP A 311 27.29 18.21 15.39
C TRP A 311 27.56 17.65 16.80
N SER A 312 27.93 18.54 17.72
CA SER A 312 28.03 18.20 19.14
C SER A 312 26.68 18.14 19.84
N ASP A 313 26.58 17.33 20.89
CA ASP A 313 25.40 17.22 21.75
C ASP A 313 24.91 18.60 22.23
N ALA A 314 25.83 19.53 22.52
CA ALA A 314 25.48 20.89 22.96
C ALA A 314 24.74 21.72 21.90
N SER A 315 24.99 21.48 20.61
CA SER A 315 24.24 22.11 19.52
C SER A 315 22.91 21.41 19.26
N LYS A 316 22.86 20.07 19.41
CA LYS A 316 21.63 19.27 19.33
C LYS A 316 20.64 19.60 20.45
N ASP A 317 21.14 19.84 21.65
CA ASP A 317 20.37 20.28 22.83
C ASP A 317 19.87 21.73 22.70
N ALA A 318 20.53 22.56 21.90
CA ALA A 318 20.24 24.00 21.76
C ALA A 318 19.28 24.35 20.61
N VAL A 319 18.96 23.40 19.73
CA VAL A 319 17.95 23.56 18.65
C VAL A 319 16.65 22.94 19.11
N ASP A 320 15.56 23.71 19.10
CA ASP A 320 14.24 23.25 19.56
C ASP A 320 13.32 22.84 18.39
N GLN A 321 13.62 23.21 17.15
CA GLN A 321 12.87 22.80 15.94
C GLN A 321 13.81 22.34 14.82
N LEU A 322 13.44 21.27 14.12
CA LEU A 322 14.19 20.77 12.97
C LEU A 322 13.57 21.24 11.65
N ASN A 323 14.40 21.86 10.80
CA ASN A 323 14.06 22.39 9.48
C ASN A 323 14.82 21.60 8.39
N VAL A 324 14.13 21.15 7.34
CA VAL A 324 14.73 20.44 6.19
C VAL A 324 14.01 20.77 4.87
N HIS A 325 14.77 20.86 3.79
CA HIS A 325 14.25 21.09 2.43
C HIS A 325 14.19 19.76 1.65
N THR A 326 13.35 19.69 0.62
CA THR A 326 13.09 18.43 -0.11
C THR A 326 13.31 18.51 -1.62
N TYR A 327 14.13 19.48 -2.08
CA TYR A 327 14.56 19.58 -3.50
C TYR A 327 15.17 18.27 -4.06
N GLY A 328 15.75 17.45 -3.19
CA GLY A 328 15.99 16.03 -3.41
C GLY A 328 15.52 15.22 -2.21
N THR A 329 14.89 14.07 -2.46
CA THR A 329 14.08 13.33 -1.47
C THR A 329 14.86 12.23 -0.73
N GLY A 330 16.09 11.94 -1.15
CA GLY A 330 16.92 10.90 -0.56
C GLY A 330 17.21 11.14 0.91
N GLY A 331 16.66 10.29 1.79
CA GLY A 331 16.91 10.31 3.23
C GLY A 331 15.76 10.85 4.09
N ARG A 332 14.56 11.16 3.55
CA ARG A 332 13.41 11.63 4.35
C ARG A 332 13.16 10.78 5.62
N PRO A 333 13.13 9.42 5.58
CA PRO A 333 12.92 8.61 6.78
C PRO A 333 14.00 8.80 7.85
N VAL A 334 15.24 9.12 7.48
CA VAL A 334 16.34 9.37 8.43
C VAL A 334 16.09 10.65 9.22
N VAL A 335 15.63 11.71 8.56
CA VAL A 335 15.37 13.00 9.22
C VAL A 335 14.14 12.92 10.11
N ARG A 336 13.09 12.21 9.68
CA ARG A 336 11.98 11.81 10.56
C ARG A 336 12.48 11.06 11.79
N ASP A 337 13.29 10.02 11.61
CA ASP A 337 13.70 9.16 12.70
C ASP A 337 14.67 9.88 13.67
N ILE A 338 15.47 10.83 13.18
CA ILE A 338 16.21 11.80 14.01
C ILE A 338 15.25 12.68 14.82
N ALA A 339 14.23 13.28 14.19
CA ALA A 339 13.25 14.13 14.87
C ALA A 339 12.47 13.37 15.95
N LYS A 340 12.12 12.10 15.68
CA LYS A 340 11.48 11.18 16.63
C LYS A 340 12.39 10.83 17.81
N ALA A 341 13.62 10.40 17.55
CA ALA A 341 14.55 10.00 18.60
C ALA A 341 15.01 11.16 19.51
N SER A 342 15.08 12.37 18.96
CA SER A 342 15.48 13.60 19.69
C SER A 342 14.32 14.39 20.30
N ASP A 343 13.07 13.92 20.17
CA ASP A 343 11.84 14.58 20.66
C ASP A 343 11.60 16.01 20.15
N LYS A 344 12.03 16.30 18.90
CA LYS A 344 11.89 17.64 18.29
C LYS A 344 10.78 17.67 17.22
N PRO A 345 10.03 18.77 17.06
CA PRO A 345 9.17 19.02 15.91
C PRO A 345 10.00 19.11 14.63
N LEU A 346 9.40 18.74 13.50
CA LEU A 346 10.04 18.72 12.18
C LEU A 346 9.18 19.47 11.15
N TRP A 347 9.74 20.49 10.53
CA TRP A 347 9.15 21.20 9.40
C TRP A 347 9.81 20.78 8.09
N MET A 348 8.99 20.56 7.06
CA MET A 348 9.47 20.68 5.68
C MET A 348 9.49 22.18 5.37
N SER A 349 10.66 22.81 5.50
CA SER A 349 10.79 24.28 5.59
C SER A 349 10.97 24.99 4.23
N GLU A 350 11.27 24.26 3.15
CA GLU A 350 11.36 24.82 1.80
C GLU A 350 11.27 23.76 0.68
N VAL A 351 10.33 23.96 -0.26
CA VAL A 351 10.44 23.50 -1.65
C VAL A 351 9.54 24.33 -2.58
N GLU A 352 9.91 24.46 -3.87
CA GLU A 352 9.07 24.92 -4.97
C GLU A 352 9.75 24.55 -6.32
N GLY A 353 9.01 24.45 -7.44
CA GLY A 353 9.65 24.36 -8.76
C GLY A 353 8.82 23.85 -9.94
N ASN A 354 9.50 23.58 -11.06
CA ASN A 354 8.91 23.23 -12.36
C ASN A 354 9.05 21.73 -12.65
N TRP A 355 7.96 20.97 -12.51
CA TRP A 355 7.95 19.51 -12.64
C TRP A 355 7.40 19.01 -13.99
N THR A 356 6.90 19.90 -14.85
CA THR A 356 6.58 19.58 -16.26
C THR A 356 7.82 19.66 -17.17
N ASP A 357 7.78 19.06 -18.36
CA ASP A 357 8.88 19.13 -19.33
C ASP A 357 9.16 20.58 -19.77
N THR A 358 10.36 21.05 -19.43
CA THR A 358 10.93 22.36 -19.82
C THR A 358 10.80 22.69 -21.32
N SER A 359 10.70 21.69 -22.20
CA SER A 359 10.50 21.92 -23.64
C SER A 359 9.15 22.56 -23.99
N ARG A 360 8.15 22.43 -23.10
CA ARG A 360 6.81 23.01 -23.23
C ARG A 360 6.79 24.53 -23.00
N GLY A 361 7.77 25.05 -22.26
CA GLY A 361 7.85 26.46 -21.89
C GLY A 361 6.83 26.86 -20.81
N PHE A 362 6.62 28.16 -20.64
CA PHE A 362 5.64 28.72 -19.70
C PHE A 362 4.20 28.42 -20.14
N VAL A 363 3.49 27.57 -19.39
CA VAL A 363 2.08 27.20 -19.58
C VAL A 363 1.36 27.18 -18.23
N THR A 364 0.40 28.08 -18.02
CA THR A 364 -0.32 28.17 -16.73
C THR A 364 -1.35 27.05 -16.52
N ASN A 365 -2.02 26.60 -17.58
CA ASN A 365 -3.06 25.57 -17.52
C ASN A 365 -2.54 24.15 -17.79
N ASP A 366 -1.34 23.81 -17.29
CA ASP A 366 -0.73 22.49 -17.44
C ASP A 366 -0.80 21.64 -16.17
N ILE A 367 -1.67 20.61 -16.19
CA ILE A 367 -1.95 19.80 -15.00
C ILE A 367 -0.78 18.90 -14.60
N GLU A 368 0.12 18.52 -15.52
CA GLU A 368 1.30 17.70 -15.19
C GLU A 368 2.21 18.40 -14.15
N ASN A 369 2.36 19.72 -14.26
CA ASN A 369 3.10 20.52 -13.28
C ASN A 369 2.43 20.50 -11.90
N GLY A 370 1.10 20.50 -11.88
CA GLY A 370 0.26 20.39 -10.67
C GLY A 370 0.27 19.01 -10.03
N LEU A 371 0.21 17.95 -10.84
CA LEU A 371 0.25 16.55 -10.39
C LEU A 371 1.61 16.23 -9.77
N GLY A 372 2.71 16.61 -10.42
CA GLY A 372 4.06 16.44 -9.86
C GLY A 372 4.22 17.11 -8.49
N MET A 373 3.63 18.29 -8.28
CA MET A 373 3.73 19.00 -7.00
C MET A 373 2.90 18.32 -5.92
N ALA A 374 1.70 17.85 -6.28
CA ALA A 374 0.87 17.04 -5.39
C ALA A 374 1.57 15.72 -4.99
N SER A 375 2.19 15.01 -5.93
CA SER A 375 2.98 13.80 -5.64
C SER A 375 4.19 14.09 -4.74
N HIS A 376 4.82 15.26 -4.88
CA HIS A 376 5.94 15.67 -4.03
C HIS A 376 5.48 15.93 -2.59
N ILE A 377 4.37 16.66 -2.41
CA ILE A 377 3.74 16.92 -1.10
C ILE A 377 3.31 15.60 -0.44
N VAL A 378 2.67 14.69 -1.18
CA VAL A 378 2.34 13.33 -0.69
C VAL A 378 3.58 12.60 -0.17
N GLY A 379 4.68 12.63 -0.94
CA GLY A 379 5.94 12.04 -0.52
C GLY A 379 6.55 12.68 0.73
N ASP A 380 6.51 14.00 0.85
CA ASP A 380 6.97 14.72 2.05
C ASP A 380 6.15 14.32 3.28
N LEU A 381 4.82 14.45 3.22
CA LEU A 381 3.94 14.17 4.36
C LEU A 381 4.02 12.70 4.81
N ARG A 382 4.14 11.75 3.87
CA ARG A 382 4.19 10.31 4.18
C ARG A 382 5.57 9.81 4.66
N GLU A 383 6.67 10.47 4.29
CA GLU A 383 8.04 9.98 4.56
C GLU A 383 8.82 10.83 5.58
N LEU A 384 8.49 12.12 5.75
CA LEU A 384 9.02 12.96 6.84
C LEU A 384 8.12 12.92 8.08
N GLU A 385 6.82 12.64 7.93
CA GLU A 385 5.79 12.84 8.98
C GLU A 385 5.89 14.24 9.64
N PRO A 386 5.95 15.35 8.87
CA PRO A 386 6.30 16.66 9.38
C PRO A 386 5.09 17.38 10.02
N GLU A 387 5.38 18.26 10.98
CA GLU A 387 4.37 19.04 11.71
C GLU A 387 3.98 20.33 10.95
N ALA A 388 4.80 20.80 9.99
CA ALA A 388 4.40 21.82 9.02
C ALA A 388 5.05 21.60 7.64
N TRP A 389 4.46 22.20 6.60
CA TRP A 389 4.99 22.17 5.23
C TRP A 389 4.99 23.57 4.61
N VAL A 390 6.13 24.01 4.07
CA VAL A 390 6.38 25.41 3.70
C VAL A 390 6.95 25.57 2.29
N PHE A 391 6.29 26.41 1.48
CA PHE A 391 6.82 26.83 0.18
C PHE A 391 8.08 27.69 0.33
N TRP A 392 8.98 27.62 -0.67
CA TRP A 392 10.01 28.64 -0.84
C TRP A 392 9.39 30.02 -1.08
N GLN A 393 9.01 30.30 -2.32
CA GLN A 393 8.09 31.37 -2.67
C GLN A 393 7.17 30.86 -3.76
N PRO A 394 5.84 30.77 -3.53
CA PRO A 394 4.90 30.41 -4.58
C PRO A 394 4.74 31.54 -5.59
N VAL A 395 5.21 32.77 -5.30
CA VAL A 395 5.13 33.93 -6.21
C VAL A 395 6.44 34.11 -6.96
N GLU A 396 6.42 34.01 -8.31
CA GLU A 396 7.60 34.20 -9.16
C GLU A 396 7.46 35.37 -10.15
N ASP A 397 8.61 35.84 -10.66
CA ASP A 397 8.71 36.96 -11.60
C ASP A 397 8.14 36.56 -12.97
N LEU A 398 6.90 36.97 -13.26
CA LEU A 398 6.15 36.59 -14.47
C LEU A 398 6.95 36.87 -15.75
N TYR A 399 7.62 38.02 -15.85
CA TYR A 399 8.46 38.36 -17.01
C TYR A 399 9.61 37.37 -17.17
N ASN A 400 10.29 37.00 -16.08
CA ASN A 400 11.40 36.04 -16.10
C ASN A 400 10.90 34.64 -16.48
N MET A 401 9.81 34.19 -15.86
CA MET A 401 9.16 32.91 -16.13
C MET A 401 8.63 32.81 -17.56
N GLU A 402 7.97 33.84 -18.10
CA GLU A 402 7.39 33.84 -19.46
C GLU A 402 8.47 34.01 -20.56
N LYS A 403 9.35 35.02 -20.44
CA LYS A 403 10.20 35.48 -21.55
C LYS A 403 11.63 34.96 -21.49
N VAL A 404 12.19 34.77 -20.29
CA VAL A 404 13.62 34.48 -20.08
C VAL A 404 13.87 33.00 -19.88
N GLU A 405 13.33 32.42 -18.81
CA GLU A 405 13.63 31.06 -18.36
C GLU A 405 12.62 30.03 -18.89
N LYS A 406 11.37 30.44 -19.13
CA LYS A 406 10.31 29.61 -19.77
C LYS A 406 9.92 28.40 -18.92
N LEU A 407 9.71 28.64 -17.63
CA LEU A 407 9.37 27.65 -16.62
C LEU A 407 8.14 28.11 -15.83
N ASN A 408 7.41 27.17 -15.25
CA ASN A 408 6.38 27.42 -14.26
C ASN A 408 6.90 27.09 -12.85
N TRP A 409 7.99 27.77 -12.47
CA TRP A 409 8.65 27.54 -11.17
C TRP A 409 7.73 27.91 -10.00
N GLY A 410 7.09 29.07 -10.02
CA GLY A 410 6.09 29.45 -9.02
C GLY A 410 4.71 28.82 -9.24
N SER A 411 3.82 29.04 -8.29
CA SER A 411 2.40 28.69 -8.32
C SER A 411 1.50 29.91 -8.61
N VAL A 412 2.01 31.11 -8.31
CA VAL A 412 1.48 32.44 -8.58
C VAL A 412 2.56 33.24 -9.33
N PHE A 413 2.17 34.15 -10.22
CA PHE A 413 3.13 34.96 -11.00
C PHE A 413 2.73 36.43 -11.03
N ILE A 414 3.73 37.32 -10.94
CA ILE A 414 3.62 38.77 -11.18
C ILE A 414 4.97 39.33 -11.66
N ASP A 415 5.01 40.34 -12.52
CA ASP A 415 6.28 40.96 -12.93
C ASP A 415 6.95 41.71 -11.75
N PHE A 416 8.21 41.40 -11.43
CA PHE A 416 8.96 41.96 -10.29
C PHE A 416 9.54 43.38 -10.55
N ASP A 417 8.91 44.17 -11.42
CA ASP A 417 9.29 45.53 -11.77
C ASP A 417 8.08 46.47 -11.98
N CYS A 418 7.07 46.32 -11.12
CA CYS A 418 5.83 47.09 -11.20
C CYS A 418 6.00 48.55 -10.71
N ASN A 419 5.56 49.51 -11.53
CA ASN A 419 5.58 50.93 -11.19
C ASN A 419 4.31 51.41 -10.45
N ALA A 420 4.27 52.70 -10.08
CA ALA A 420 3.19 53.31 -9.31
C ALA A 420 1.82 53.33 -10.03
N GLU A 421 1.81 53.21 -11.36
CA GLU A 421 0.62 53.08 -12.20
C GLU A 421 0.14 51.63 -12.36
N GLY A 422 0.85 50.64 -11.82
CA GLY A 422 0.52 49.22 -11.93
C GLY A 422 1.00 48.56 -13.22
N LEU A 423 2.09 49.06 -13.82
CA LEU A 423 2.65 48.58 -15.08
C LEU A 423 4.13 48.13 -14.92
N SER A 424 4.53 47.06 -15.61
CA SER A 424 5.91 46.55 -15.63
C SER A 424 6.81 47.42 -16.53
N GLU A 425 7.95 47.87 -16.02
CA GLU A 425 8.89 48.71 -16.77
C GLU A 425 9.54 47.96 -17.96
N ARG A 426 9.87 46.68 -17.81
CA ARG A 426 10.39 45.80 -18.87
C ARG A 426 9.34 45.58 -19.97
N ARG A 427 8.08 45.36 -19.61
CA ARG A 427 6.99 45.22 -20.62
C ARG A 427 6.75 46.52 -21.41
N ILE A 428 6.85 47.68 -20.74
CA ILE A 428 6.85 48.98 -21.42
C ILE A 428 8.06 49.12 -22.37
N ALA A 429 9.24 48.66 -21.97
CA ALA A 429 10.46 48.75 -22.77
C ALA A 429 10.45 47.83 -24.01
N ASP A 430 9.90 46.61 -23.87
CA ASP A 430 9.67 45.68 -24.99
C ASP A 430 8.58 46.17 -25.96
N GLY A 431 7.61 46.94 -25.45
CA GLY A 431 6.44 47.39 -26.19
C GLY A 431 5.29 46.38 -26.22
N ASP A 432 5.11 45.62 -25.13
CA ASP A 432 4.00 44.68 -24.96
C ASP A 432 2.63 45.38 -25.13
N ALA A 433 1.65 44.66 -25.65
CA ALA A 433 0.31 45.19 -25.91
C ALA A 433 -0.50 45.46 -24.62
N ASP A 434 -0.21 44.71 -23.56
CA ASP A 434 -0.66 44.95 -22.19
C ASP A 434 0.58 44.88 -21.27
N PRO A 435 1.06 46.02 -20.74
CA PRO A 435 2.17 46.05 -19.81
C PRO A 435 1.73 46.06 -18.33
N SER A 436 0.46 45.76 -18.01
CA SER A 436 -0.01 45.74 -16.62
C SER A 436 0.59 44.59 -15.81
N CYS A 437 0.84 44.83 -14.52
CA CYS A 437 1.35 43.82 -13.59
C CYS A 437 0.22 42.85 -13.22
N GLN A 438 0.05 41.81 -14.04
CA GLN A 438 -0.98 40.80 -13.83
C GLN A 438 -0.57 39.85 -12.70
N VAL A 439 -1.52 39.52 -11.81
CA VAL A 439 -1.39 38.40 -10.87
C VAL A 439 -2.06 37.20 -11.52
N LEU A 440 -1.27 36.18 -11.85
CA LEU A 440 -1.72 34.95 -12.52
C LEU A 440 -1.50 33.74 -11.60
N THR A 441 -2.32 32.70 -11.77
CA THR A 441 -2.18 31.39 -11.11
C THR A 441 -1.98 30.29 -12.17
N ASN A 442 -1.62 29.09 -11.73
CA ASN A 442 -1.48 27.90 -12.58
C ASN A 442 -2.11 26.66 -11.94
N GLU A 443 -2.00 25.50 -12.60
CA GLU A 443 -2.53 24.25 -12.05
C GLU A 443 -1.83 23.77 -10.77
N LYS A 444 -0.61 24.22 -10.44
CA LYS A 444 -0.02 23.95 -9.11
C LYS A 444 -0.79 24.66 -8.01
N PHE A 445 -1.13 25.94 -8.21
CA PHE A 445 -2.03 26.66 -7.30
C PHE A 445 -3.39 25.97 -7.18
N ASN A 446 -3.88 25.27 -8.22
CA ASN A 446 -5.10 24.49 -8.13
C ASN A 446 -4.91 23.19 -7.32
N THR A 447 -3.88 22.39 -7.62
CA THR A 447 -3.66 21.07 -6.98
C THR A 447 -3.17 21.18 -5.54
N VAL A 448 -2.30 22.15 -5.23
CA VAL A 448 -1.85 22.45 -3.86
C VAL A 448 -3.04 22.69 -2.91
N ARG A 449 -4.11 23.33 -3.40
CA ARG A 449 -5.28 23.63 -2.57
C ARG A 449 -6.06 22.39 -2.12
N ASN A 450 -5.92 21.24 -2.77
CA ASN A 450 -6.46 19.98 -2.23
C ASN A 450 -5.83 19.59 -0.89
N PHE A 451 -4.61 20.05 -0.61
CA PHE A 451 -3.94 19.89 0.68
C PHE A 451 -4.26 21.09 1.59
N THR A 452 -4.01 22.32 1.15
CA THR A 452 -4.07 23.51 2.03
C THR A 452 -5.49 23.95 2.46
N HIS A 453 -6.54 23.35 1.89
CA HIS A 453 -7.93 23.56 2.32
C HIS A 453 -8.50 22.41 3.16
N TYR A 454 -7.83 21.24 3.21
CA TYR A 454 -8.41 19.98 3.71
C TYR A 454 -7.48 19.16 4.62
N ILE A 455 -6.21 19.55 4.75
CA ILE A 455 -5.33 19.18 5.86
C ILE A 455 -5.08 20.49 6.60
N GLN A 456 -5.81 20.73 7.68
CA GLN A 456 -5.91 22.02 8.37
C GLN A 456 -5.10 22.04 9.68
N PRO A 457 -4.75 23.23 10.20
CA PRO A 457 -4.08 23.35 11.49
C PRO A 457 -4.89 22.71 12.63
N GLY A 458 -4.32 21.68 13.27
CA GLY A 458 -4.95 20.88 14.31
C GLY A 458 -5.24 19.42 13.93
N ASP A 459 -5.28 19.10 12.63
CA ASP A 459 -5.46 17.73 12.13
C ASP A 459 -4.19 16.88 12.39
N ARG A 460 -4.27 15.55 12.28
CA ARG A 460 -3.13 14.64 12.52
C ARG A 460 -2.88 13.77 11.30
N LEU A 461 -1.70 13.86 10.69
CA LEU A 461 -1.32 13.01 9.55
C LEU A 461 -1.33 11.53 9.96
N MET A 462 -1.58 10.63 9.02
CA MET A 462 -1.53 9.17 9.22
C MET A 462 -1.13 8.46 7.93
N ALA A 463 -0.56 7.26 8.06
CA ALA A 463 -0.10 6.47 6.93
C ALA A 463 -1.25 5.78 6.17
N THR A 464 -1.06 5.64 4.86
CA THR A 464 -1.88 4.87 3.91
C THR A 464 -1.03 3.80 3.22
N ASP A 465 -1.63 2.72 2.77
CA ASP A 465 -0.99 1.64 2.00
C ASP A 465 -0.68 2.03 0.53
N ASP A 466 -1.41 3.00 -0.04
CA ASP A 466 -1.08 3.64 -1.32
C ASP A 466 -0.03 4.76 -1.16
N THR A 467 0.98 4.76 -2.04
CA THR A 467 2.07 5.75 -2.08
C THR A 467 1.70 7.04 -2.81
N ASN A 468 0.60 7.05 -3.56
CA ASN A 468 0.04 8.25 -4.22
C ASN A 468 -0.97 8.99 -3.33
N SER A 469 -1.14 8.53 -2.08
CA SER A 469 -2.03 9.08 -1.08
C SER A 469 -1.28 9.62 0.14
N THR A 470 -1.89 10.62 0.77
CA THR A 470 -1.59 11.05 2.14
C THR A 470 -2.91 11.31 2.86
N ALA A 471 -2.95 11.17 4.17
CA ALA A 471 -4.18 11.27 4.94
C ALA A 471 -3.97 11.98 6.27
N ALA A 472 -5.04 12.62 6.77
CA ALA A 472 -5.10 13.19 8.11
C ALA A 472 -6.42 12.83 8.80
N ILE A 473 -6.39 12.69 10.12
CA ILE A 473 -7.56 12.64 10.99
C ILE A 473 -7.91 14.07 11.39
N ASP A 474 -9.18 14.44 11.25
CA ASP A 474 -9.68 15.77 11.60
C ASP A 474 -9.35 16.14 13.06
N ALA A 475 -9.15 17.43 13.33
CA ALA A 475 -8.75 17.94 14.65
C ALA A 475 -9.66 17.51 15.82
N ASP A 476 -10.96 17.27 15.56
CA ASP A 476 -11.94 16.79 16.55
C ASP A 476 -12.06 15.25 16.65
N GLY A 477 -11.43 14.52 15.73
CA GLY A 477 -11.40 13.07 15.67
C GLY A 477 -12.71 12.41 15.26
N GLN A 478 -13.59 13.09 14.52
CA GLN A 478 -14.88 12.54 14.03
C GLN A 478 -14.95 12.35 12.49
N GLY A 479 -13.89 12.73 11.79
CA GLY A 479 -13.71 12.52 10.36
C GLY A 479 -12.25 12.31 9.97
N ALA A 480 -12.00 12.22 8.67
CA ALA A 480 -10.66 12.18 8.09
C ALA A 480 -10.65 12.71 6.65
N SER A 481 -9.52 13.30 6.24
CA SER A 481 -9.28 13.81 4.88
C SER A 481 -8.14 13.02 4.22
N ILE A 482 -8.39 12.44 3.05
CA ILE A 482 -7.38 11.68 2.28
C ILE A 482 -7.14 12.36 0.93
N VAL A 483 -5.93 12.88 0.68
CA VAL A 483 -5.56 13.48 -0.60
C VAL A 483 -4.82 12.45 -1.46
N HIS A 484 -5.36 12.16 -2.65
CA HIS A 484 -4.85 11.18 -3.60
C HIS A 484 -4.57 11.81 -4.97
N VAL A 485 -3.51 11.34 -5.65
CA VAL A 485 -3.04 11.87 -6.95
C VAL A 485 -3.18 10.81 -8.06
N ASN A 486 -4.19 10.95 -8.92
CA ASN A 486 -4.28 10.17 -10.15
C ASN A 486 -3.48 10.86 -11.26
N ALA A 487 -2.25 10.39 -11.48
CA ALA A 487 -1.37 10.86 -12.54
C ALA A 487 -1.60 10.16 -13.91
N ASP A 488 -2.51 9.19 -14.01
CA ASP A 488 -2.77 8.44 -15.24
C ASP A 488 -3.61 9.23 -16.27
N ASP A 489 -3.50 8.84 -17.53
CA ASP A 489 -4.38 9.26 -18.64
C ASP A 489 -5.78 8.57 -18.60
N ALA A 490 -6.09 7.82 -17.53
CA ALA A 490 -7.31 7.02 -17.37
C ALA A 490 -8.05 7.35 -16.06
N GLU A 491 -9.37 7.19 -16.07
CA GLU A 491 -10.18 7.22 -14.85
C GLU A 491 -9.85 5.99 -13.98
N GLN A 492 -9.67 6.19 -12.68
CA GLN A 492 -9.37 5.12 -11.72
C GLN A 492 -10.61 4.81 -10.85
N VAL A 493 -10.77 3.54 -10.46
CA VAL A 493 -11.72 3.13 -9.43
C VAL A 493 -10.95 3.02 -8.10
N VAL A 494 -11.48 3.66 -7.06
CA VAL A 494 -10.85 3.70 -5.73
C VAL A 494 -11.76 3.02 -4.70
N ASP A 495 -11.21 2.04 -3.98
CA ASP A 495 -11.77 1.46 -2.76
C ASP A 495 -11.11 2.12 -1.55
N LEU A 496 -11.79 3.06 -0.91
CA LEU A 496 -11.36 3.59 0.38
C LEU A 496 -11.84 2.63 1.48
N ASP A 497 -10.91 1.85 2.05
CA ASP A 497 -11.16 0.86 3.09
C ASP A 497 -10.95 1.49 4.47
N LEU A 498 -12.06 1.79 5.16
CA LEU A 498 -12.07 2.49 6.45
C LEU A 498 -12.05 1.50 7.63
N SER A 499 -11.79 0.21 7.41
CA SER A 499 -11.84 -0.84 8.44
C SER A 499 -10.84 -0.67 9.60
N ARG A 500 -9.86 0.24 9.48
CA ARG A 500 -8.89 0.56 10.54
C ARG A 500 -9.38 1.59 11.55
N PHE A 501 -10.50 2.26 11.29
CA PHE A 501 -11.18 3.09 12.29
C PHE A 501 -11.95 2.23 13.29
N GLY A 502 -11.94 2.65 14.56
CA GLY A 502 -12.59 1.92 15.65
C GLY A 502 -14.13 1.99 15.64
N GLU A 503 -14.69 3.09 15.13
CA GLU A 503 -16.12 3.25 14.86
C GLU A 503 -16.34 3.89 13.49
N ILE A 504 -17.17 3.25 12.67
CA ILE A 504 -17.76 3.81 11.44
C ILE A 504 -19.24 4.08 11.74
N ALA A 505 -19.64 5.34 11.71
CA ALA A 505 -20.97 5.77 12.14
C ALA A 505 -22.07 5.29 11.16
N PRO A 506 -23.28 4.93 11.65
CA PRO A 506 -24.40 4.57 10.80
C PRO A 506 -24.86 5.72 9.88
N GLY A 507 -24.38 5.72 8.64
CA GLY A 507 -24.61 6.78 7.65
C GLY A 507 -23.38 7.63 7.34
N ALA A 508 -22.17 7.19 7.73
CA ALA A 508 -20.89 7.77 7.31
C ALA A 508 -20.79 7.91 5.77
N THR A 509 -20.12 8.96 5.31
CA THR A 509 -20.02 9.31 3.88
C THR A 509 -18.63 9.81 3.49
N VAL A 510 -18.26 9.53 2.24
CA VAL A 510 -17.06 10.05 1.58
C VAL A 510 -17.48 11.04 0.49
N THR A 511 -17.01 12.28 0.56
CA THR A 511 -17.27 13.31 -0.46
C THR A 511 -15.99 13.63 -1.24
N PRO A 512 -15.92 13.33 -2.55
CA PRO A 512 -14.72 13.62 -3.35
C PRO A 512 -14.68 15.11 -3.75
N ILE A 513 -13.56 15.77 -3.46
CA ILE A 513 -13.24 17.14 -3.87
C ILE A 513 -12.20 17.07 -4.99
N VAL A 514 -12.67 17.20 -6.24
CA VAL A 514 -11.86 16.93 -7.43
C VAL A 514 -11.22 18.21 -8.00
N THR A 515 -9.91 18.18 -8.21
CA THR A 515 -9.19 19.15 -9.05
C THR A 515 -8.72 18.47 -10.33
N THR A 516 -9.06 19.07 -11.48
CA THR A 516 -8.58 18.69 -12.82
C THR A 516 -8.16 19.94 -13.58
N GLN A 517 -7.47 19.77 -14.71
CA GLN A 517 -6.95 20.89 -15.52
C GLN A 517 -8.04 21.93 -15.85
N SER A 518 -7.77 23.19 -15.56
CA SER A 518 -8.60 24.35 -15.91
C SER A 518 -8.31 24.87 -17.33
N THR A 519 -8.89 26.01 -17.71
CA THR A 519 -8.58 26.72 -18.97
C THR A 519 -7.73 27.96 -18.67
N ALA A 520 -6.94 28.42 -19.64
CA ALA A 520 -6.15 29.64 -19.48
C ALA A 520 -7.03 30.89 -19.26
N GLU A 521 -8.25 30.90 -19.79
CA GLU A 521 -9.24 31.97 -19.62
C GLU A 521 -9.98 31.94 -18.27
N GLU A 522 -10.13 30.77 -17.65
CA GLU A 522 -10.77 30.58 -16.35
C GLU A 522 -9.88 29.68 -15.47
N PRO A 523 -8.73 30.18 -14.96
CA PRO A 523 -7.60 29.36 -14.48
C PRO A 523 -7.85 28.57 -13.18
N THR A 524 -9.04 28.64 -12.59
CA THR A 524 -9.46 27.87 -11.41
C THR A 524 -10.80 27.16 -11.62
N VAL A 525 -11.28 27.06 -12.87
CA VAL A 525 -12.64 26.59 -13.18
C VAL A 525 -12.90 25.11 -12.86
N ASN A 526 -11.85 24.30 -12.80
CA ASN A 526 -11.91 22.88 -12.50
C ASN A 526 -11.20 22.49 -11.17
N ALA A 527 -10.85 23.49 -10.35
CA ALA A 527 -10.31 23.28 -9.00
C ALA A 527 -11.41 23.09 -7.95
N LEU A 528 -11.09 22.29 -6.93
CA LEU A 528 -11.91 22.02 -5.72
C LEU A 528 -13.41 21.74 -6.02
N ARG A 529 -13.69 20.86 -6.98
CA ARG A 529 -15.04 20.49 -7.38
C ARG A 529 -15.57 19.33 -6.54
N ALA A 530 -16.29 19.67 -5.48
CA ALA A 530 -17.06 18.71 -4.70
C ALA A 530 -18.07 17.94 -5.57
N GLY A 531 -17.98 16.62 -5.54
CA GLY A 531 -18.93 15.68 -6.14
C GLY A 531 -20.11 15.35 -5.23
N ASP A 532 -20.90 14.34 -5.61
CA ASP A 532 -21.94 13.77 -4.76
C ASP A 532 -21.31 12.87 -3.68
N ALA A 533 -21.81 12.96 -2.44
CA ALA A 533 -21.34 12.14 -1.32
C ALA A 533 -21.74 10.66 -1.48
N VAL A 534 -20.76 9.77 -1.33
CA VAL A 534 -20.91 8.30 -1.40
C VAL A 534 -21.03 7.75 0.02
N ALA A 535 -22.02 6.90 0.29
CA ALA A 535 -22.15 6.25 1.59
C ALA A 535 -21.11 5.13 1.77
N VAL A 536 -20.51 5.03 2.95
CA VAL A 536 -19.67 3.89 3.33
C VAL A 536 -20.56 2.64 3.49
N ASP A 537 -20.15 1.51 2.92
CA ASP A 537 -20.89 0.25 3.11
C ASP A 537 -20.68 -0.29 4.53
N ALA A 538 -21.76 -0.34 5.30
CA ALA A 538 -21.73 -0.72 6.72
C ALA A 538 -21.48 -2.21 7.00
N ALA A 539 -21.26 -3.05 5.98
CA ALA A 539 -20.91 -4.46 6.13
C ALA A 539 -19.43 -4.74 5.82
N SER A 540 -18.79 -3.92 4.98
CA SER A 540 -17.38 -4.05 4.57
C SER A 540 -16.47 -2.93 5.08
N GLY A 541 -17.02 -1.78 5.44
CA GLY A 541 -16.24 -0.57 5.78
C GLY A 541 -15.70 0.19 4.56
N ILE A 542 -16.08 -0.22 3.34
CA ILE A 542 -15.51 0.32 2.10
C ILE A 542 -16.45 1.36 1.48
N ALA A 543 -15.88 2.46 0.96
CA ALA A 543 -16.52 3.34 0.00
C ALA A 543 -15.84 3.21 -1.37
N ARG A 544 -16.60 2.86 -2.41
CA ARG A 544 -16.09 2.77 -3.79
C ARG A 544 -16.44 4.02 -4.58
N LEU A 545 -15.42 4.69 -5.13
CA LEU A 545 -15.55 5.90 -5.95
C LEU A 545 -14.88 5.70 -7.32
N THR A 546 -15.16 6.59 -8.26
CA THR A 546 -14.45 6.69 -9.55
C THR A 546 -13.93 8.12 -9.69
N ILE A 547 -12.63 8.26 -9.94
CA ILE A 547 -11.94 9.56 -10.03
C ILE A 547 -11.42 9.81 -11.45
N PRO A 548 -11.43 11.06 -11.95
CA PRO A 548 -10.98 11.35 -13.30
C PRO A 548 -9.50 11.08 -13.53
N ALA A 549 -9.13 10.83 -14.79
CA ALA A 549 -7.76 10.95 -15.27
C ALA A 549 -7.15 12.31 -14.92
N LYS A 550 -5.83 12.36 -14.71
CA LYS A 550 -5.05 13.59 -14.48
C LYS A 550 -5.69 14.50 -13.42
N SER A 551 -5.92 13.96 -12.22
CA SER A 551 -6.62 14.64 -11.14
C SER A 551 -5.93 14.53 -9.78
N VAL A 552 -6.20 15.51 -8.92
CA VAL A 552 -5.96 15.40 -7.47
C VAL A 552 -7.32 15.42 -6.80
N VAL A 553 -7.57 14.47 -5.91
CA VAL A 553 -8.86 14.31 -5.24
C VAL A 553 -8.64 14.23 -3.74
N THR A 554 -9.34 15.08 -2.99
CA THR A 554 -9.47 14.91 -1.53
C THR A 554 -10.75 14.13 -1.24
N PHE A 555 -10.66 13.07 -0.47
CA PHE A 555 -11.79 12.30 0.03
C PHE A 555 -12.11 12.77 1.45
N GLU A 556 -13.17 13.58 1.60
CA GLU A 556 -13.67 14.05 2.89
C GLU A 556 -14.53 12.95 3.53
N VAL A 557 -14.11 12.37 4.66
CA VAL A 557 -14.79 11.26 5.33
C VAL A 557 -15.50 11.75 6.59
N ASP A 558 -16.83 11.87 6.55
CA ASP A 558 -17.68 12.19 7.71
C ASP A 558 -18.12 10.90 8.43
N GLY A 559 -17.93 10.86 9.75
CA GLY A 559 -18.45 9.80 10.62
C GLY A 559 -17.51 8.60 10.83
N VAL A 560 -16.20 8.84 10.94
CA VAL A 560 -15.21 7.82 11.33
C VAL A 560 -14.43 8.29 12.56
N SER A 561 -14.12 7.38 13.50
CA SER A 561 -13.34 7.75 14.69
C SER A 561 -12.61 6.58 15.34
N GLY A 562 -11.57 6.90 16.11
CA GLY A 562 -10.79 5.93 16.89
C GLY A 562 -10.00 4.94 16.03
N VAL A 563 -9.41 3.93 16.68
CA VAL A 563 -8.54 2.93 16.07
C VAL A 563 -9.15 1.53 16.28
N ALA A 564 -9.17 0.69 15.25
CA ALA A 564 -9.66 -0.68 15.35
C ALA A 564 -8.72 -1.57 16.19
N ASP A 565 -9.27 -2.55 16.90
CA ASP A 565 -8.49 -3.50 17.73
C ASP A 565 -7.51 -4.36 16.89
N ASP A 566 -7.79 -4.58 15.60
CA ASP A 566 -6.96 -5.36 14.68
C ASP A 566 -6.07 -4.51 13.76
N ALA A 567 -6.14 -3.17 13.86
CA ALA A 567 -5.26 -2.30 13.09
C ALA A 567 -3.79 -2.58 13.47
N PRO A 568 -2.85 -2.67 12.50
CA PRO A 568 -1.43 -2.81 12.80
C PRO A 568 -0.95 -1.67 13.70
N ALA A 569 -0.46 -2.01 14.90
CA ALA A 569 0.06 -1.07 15.88
C ALA A 569 0.77 -1.81 17.02
N PHE A 570 1.73 -1.15 17.67
CA PHE A 570 2.23 -1.56 18.98
C PHE A 570 1.19 -1.19 20.06
N ARG A 571 0.90 -2.10 21.01
CA ARG A 571 -0.11 -1.89 22.07
C ARG A 571 0.40 -2.37 23.42
N ASP A 572 0.14 -1.63 24.49
CA ASP A 572 0.66 -1.94 25.83
C ASP A 572 0.25 -3.33 26.32
N GLY A 573 1.21 -4.12 26.79
CA GLY A 573 1.01 -5.49 27.27
C GLY A 573 0.69 -6.53 26.18
N GLN A 574 0.65 -6.15 24.90
CA GLN A 574 0.52 -7.11 23.81
C GLN A 574 1.87 -7.77 23.52
N THR A 575 1.88 -9.10 23.44
CA THR A 575 2.99 -9.87 22.87
C THR A 575 2.79 -10.02 21.35
N VAL A 576 3.85 -9.76 20.59
CA VAL A 576 3.90 -9.89 19.13
C VAL A 576 5.16 -10.63 18.70
N GLN A 577 5.10 -11.31 17.55
CA GLN A 577 6.30 -11.56 16.75
C GLN A 577 6.53 -10.37 15.82
N LEU A 578 7.80 -10.00 15.65
CA LEU A 578 8.24 -9.12 14.56
C LEU A 578 8.70 -10.02 13.41
N VAL A 579 7.98 -10.04 12.29
CA VAL A 579 8.31 -10.90 11.14
C VAL A 579 8.86 -10.05 9.99
N GLY A 580 10.10 -10.29 9.58
CA GLY A 580 10.78 -9.49 8.57
C GLY A 580 10.02 -9.46 7.25
N VAL A 581 9.82 -8.29 6.67
CA VAL A 581 8.96 -8.10 5.48
C VAL A 581 9.53 -8.83 4.27
N GLN A 582 10.86 -8.75 4.08
CA GLN A 582 11.62 -9.42 3.02
C GLN A 582 11.75 -10.94 3.23
N SER A 583 12.15 -11.36 4.43
CA SER A 583 12.55 -12.76 4.68
C SER A 583 11.37 -13.68 5.03
N GLY A 584 10.28 -13.14 5.58
CA GLY A 584 9.20 -13.93 6.17
C GLY A 584 9.60 -14.64 7.47
N LEU A 585 10.80 -14.37 8.00
CA LEU A 585 11.34 -14.98 9.23
C LEU A 585 11.10 -14.09 10.45
N ALA A 586 10.95 -14.70 11.62
CA ALA A 586 10.63 -14.01 12.87
C ALA A 586 11.90 -13.58 13.63
N LEU A 587 11.89 -12.37 14.19
CA LEU A 587 12.94 -11.87 15.09
C LEU A 587 13.03 -12.74 16.34
N HIS A 588 14.19 -13.33 16.57
CA HIS A 588 14.50 -14.27 17.64
C HIS A 588 15.61 -13.67 18.52
N GLY A 589 15.37 -13.57 19.84
CA GLY A 589 16.33 -13.10 20.82
C GLY A 589 16.50 -14.08 21.99
N ASP A 590 17.65 -14.75 22.02
CA ASP A 590 18.10 -15.66 23.09
C ASP A 590 19.54 -15.29 23.52
N ASP A 591 20.57 -16.09 23.24
CA ASP A 591 21.98 -15.69 23.44
C ASP A 591 22.42 -14.53 22.50
N ASP A 592 21.87 -14.49 21.28
CA ASP A 592 22.09 -13.49 20.23
C ASP A 592 20.74 -13.02 19.63
N LEU A 593 20.74 -11.97 18.79
CA LEU A 593 19.56 -11.49 18.06
C LEU A 593 19.65 -11.85 16.56
N THR A 594 18.74 -12.70 16.08
CA THR A 594 18.71 -13.22 14.70
C THR A 594 17.30 -13.20 14.09
N ILE A 595 17.19 -13.52 12.80
CA ILE A 595 15.92 -13.97 12.19
C ILE A 595 15.88 -15.50 12.09
N GLU A 596 14.73 -16.09 12.42
CA GLU A 596 14.54 -17.54 12.49
C GLU A 596 13.21 -18.00 11.88
N THR A 597 13.13 -19.30 11.55
CA THR A 597 11.86 -19.93 11.14
C THR A 597 10.81 -19.89 12.24
N ASP A 598 9.54 -19.78 11.84
CA ASP A 598 8.41 -19.53 12.73
C ASP A 598 8.26 -20.64 13.79
N ALA A 599 8.18 -20.26 15.08
CA ALA A 599 8.36 -21.20 16.19
C ALA A 599 7.33 -22.34 16.23
N THR A 600 7.83 -23.59 16.16
CA THR A 600 7.04 -24.82 16.28
C THR A 600 7.03 -25.43 17.69
N THR A 601 7.73 -24.81 18.65
CA THR A 601 7.81 -25.28 20.05
C THR A 601 7.67 -24.15 21.06
N PRO A 602 7.12 -24.40 22.28
CA PRO A 602 7.03 -23.39 23.33
C PRO A 602 8.35 -22.94 23.97
N GLU A 603 9.49 -23.35 23.43
CA GLU A 603 10.83 -22.89 23.84
C GLU A 603 11.30 -21.82 22.84
N ALA A 604 11.36 -22.16 21.55
CA ALA A 604 11.62 -21.20 20.48
C ALA A 604 10.61 -20.03 20.42
N ALA A 605 9.36 -20.27 20.84
CA ALA A 605 8.32 -19.24 20.88
C ALA A 605 8.53 -18.16 21.95
N ARG A 606 9.35 -18.40 22.99
CA ARG A 606 9.72 -17.36 23.98
C ARG A 606 10.69 -16.34 23.37
N ALA A 607 11.74 -16.84 22.72
CA ALA A 607 12.74 -16.01 22.06
C ALA A 607 12.15 -15.19 20.89
N GLN A 608 11.04 -15.63 20.26
CA GLN A 608 10.34 -14.88 19.22
C GLN A 608 9.19 -13.99 19.73
N GLY A 609 8.81 -14.11 21.00
CA GLY A 609 7.67 -13.38 21.58
C GLY A 609 8.11 -12.09 22.27
N TRP A 610 7.78 -10.95 21.66
CA TRP A 610 8.15 -9.60 22.13
C TRP A 610 6.96 -8.89 22.77
N THR A 611 7.00 -8.69 24.08
CA THR A 611 5.97 -7.99 24.83
C THR A 611 6.24 -6.49 24.85
N VAL A 612 5.32 -5.71 24.29
CA VAL A 612 5.36 -4.26 24.28
C VAL A 612 5.04 -3.72 25.68
N ARG A 613 5.84 -2.79 26.19
CA ARG A 613 5.49 -1.97 27.36
C ARG A 613 5.57 -0.50 27.02
N THR A 614 4.44 0.19 27.09
CA THR A 614 4.35 1.63 26.82
C THR A 614 5.07 2.44 27.89
N ILE A 615 5.75 3.50 27.45
CA ILE A 615 6.32 4.55 28.30
C ILE A 615 5.43 5.79 28.19
N ASP A 616 5.23 6.27 26.96
CA ASP A 616 4.38 7.41 26.60
C ASP A 616 3.91 7.30 25.12
N GLY A 617 3.21 8.30 24.60
CA GLY A 617 2.85 8.40 23.17
C GLY A 617 1.92 7.33 22.59
N ALA A 618 1.37 6.41 23.39
CA ALA A 618 0.59 5.26 22.88
C ALA A 618 -0.61 5.68 22.01
N GLY A 619 -0.64 5.17 20.78
CA GLY A 619 -1.62 5.53 19.76
C GLY A 619 -1.21 6.69 18.85
N THR A 620 0.05 7.14 18.90
CA THR A 620 0.63 8.13 17.97
C THR A 620 1.90 7.60 17.29
N ASN A 621 2.37 8.29 16.25
CA ASN A 621 3.64 8.01 15.59
C ASN A 621 4.89 8.25 16.47
N ARG A 622 4.72 8.86 17.65
CA ARG A 622 5.72 9.10 18.71
C ARG A 622 5.65 8.03 19.82
N HIS A 623 4.85 6.96 19.68
CA HIS A 623 4.68 5.91 20.70
C HIS A 623 6.02 5.29 21.13
N ARG A 624 6.46 5.62 22.34
CA ARG A 624 7.68 5.14 22.96
C ARG A 624 7.40 3.92 23.84
N PHE A 625 8.13 2.84 23.61
CA PHE A 625 7.96 1.58 24.34
C PHE A 625 9.28 0.82 24.54
N THR A 626 9.27 -0.18 25.43
CA THR A 626 10.32 -1.21 25.51
C THR A 626 9.78 -2.54 24.98
N LEU A 627 10.64 -3.39 24.42
CA LEU A 627 10.31 -4.75 23.99
C LEU A 627 10.97 -5.78 24.93
N GLU A 628 10.18 -6.58 25.63
CA GLU A 628 10.63 -7.65 26.55
C GLU A 628 10.44 -9.02 25.90
N ASN A 629 11.48 -9.87 25.86
CA ASN A 629 11.37 -11.24 25.33
C ASN A 629 10.66 -12.18 26.32
N GLY A 630 10.37 -13.42 25.89
CA GLY A 630 9.66 -14.41 26.71
C GLY A 630 10.38 -14.88 27.99
N ASP A 631 11.64 -14.47 28.20
CA ASP A 631 12.45 -14.80 29.38
C ASP A 631 12.71 -13.58 30.29
N GLY A 632 12.19 -12.40 29.93
CA GLY A 632 12.20 -11.18 30.74
C GLY A 632 13.37 -10.22 30.46
N ALA A 633 14.14 -10.46 29.40
CA ALA A 633 15.21 -9.55 28.97
C ALA A 633 14.67 -8.50 27.98
N PHE A 634 15.16 -7.27 28.09
CA PHE A 634 14.75 -6.17 27.21
C PHE A 634 15.67 -6.05 25.99
N LEU A 635 15.08 -5.93 24.80
CA LEU A 635 15.81 -5.55 23.60
C LEU A 635 16.27 -4.09 23.73
N GLY A 636 17.54 -3.82 23.43
CA GLY A 636 18.11 -2.49 23.43
C GLY A 636 19.38 -2.39 22.59
N SER A 637 20.06 -1.25 22.68
CA SER A 637 21.36 -0.99 22.05
C SER A 637 22.50 -1.02 23.07
N ARG A 638 23.70 -1.43 22.63
CA ARG A 638 24.93 -1.36 23.43
C ARG A 638 26.15 -1.35 22.52
N ASP A 639 27.10 -0.45 22.79
CA ASP A 639 28.38 -0.32 22.06
C ASP A 639 28.23 -0.22 20.52
N GLY A 640 27.08 0.27 20.03
CA GLY A 640 26.74 0.41 18.61
C GLY A 640 26.03 -0.79 17.97
N ALA A 641 25.72 -1.85 18.73
CA ALA A 641 25.01 -3.04 18.28
C ALA A 641 23.69 -3.25 19.05
N THR A 642 22.88 -4.20 18.60
CA THR A 642 21.74 -4.75 19.35
C THR A 642 22.23 -5.58 20.55
N ALA A 643 21.42 -5.63 21.62
CA ALA A 643 21.70 -6.43 22.81
C ALA A 643 20.41 -6.80 23.55
N LEU A 644 20.42 -7.92 24.27
CA LEU A 644 19.41 -8.22 25.29
C LEU A 644 19.94 -7.81 26.67
N ILE A 645 19.05 -7.21 27.47
CA ILE A 645 19.41 -6.53 28.71
C ILE A 645 18.53 -7.06 29.84
N ASP A 646 19.12 -7.93 30.68
CA ASP A 646 18.58 -8.36 31.98
C ASP A 646 18.54 -7.15 32.93
N THR A 647 17.34 -6.61 33.13
CA THR A 647 17.06 -5.48 34.02
C THR A 647 15.57 -5.44 34.37
N ASP A 648 15.18 -4.62 35.34
CA ASP A 648 13.75 -4.42 35.65
C ASP A 648 13.09 -3.41 34.69
N ALA A 649 11.80 -3.57 34.46
CA ALA A 649 11.04 -2.75 33.51
C ALA A 649 11.04 -1.24 33.82
N ALA A 650 11.20 -0.81 35.08
CA ALA A 650 11.28 0.61 35.41
C ALA A 650 12.68 1.18 35.13
N THR A 651 13.72 0.35 35.23
CA THR A 651 15.07 0.69 34.75
C THR A 651 15.10 0.73 33.21
N ALA A 652 14.52 -0.26 32.51
CA ALA A 652 14.46 -0.27 31.04
C ALA A 652 13.67 0.92 30.47
N ALA A 653 12.54 1.29 31.09
CA ALA A 653 11.76 2.45 30.69
C ALA A 653 12.52 3.79 30.87
N ALA A 654 13.54 3.83 31.73
CA ALA A 654 14.33 5.03 32.03
C ALA A 654 15.67 5.12 31.27
N ASP A 655 16.06 4.09 30.52
CA ASP A 655 17.29 4.04 29.73
C ASP A 655 16.94 4.15 28.23
N PRO A 656 17.28 5.25 27.54
CA PRO A 656 17.05 5.42 26.10
C PRO A 656 17.63 4.29 25.22
N ALA A 657 18.60 3.52 25.71
CA ALA A 657 19.13 2.37 25.00
C ALA A 657 18.10 1.23 24.83
N THR A 658 17.17 1.07 25.78
CA THR A 658 16.06 0.09 25.74
C THR A 658 14.73 0.68 25.25
N GLN A 659 14.71 1.95 24.84
CA GLN A 659 13.54 2.63 24.30
C GLN A 659 13.47 2.51 22.77
N TRP A 660 12.26 2.24 22.28
CA TRP A 660 11.96 2.04 20.86
C TRP A 660 10.72 2.82 20.44
N MET A 661 10.63 3.13 19.15
CA MET A 661 9.45 3.67 18.48
C MET A 661 9.13 2.89 17.20
N GLY A 662 7.85 2.90 16.80
CA GLY A 662 7.40 2.35 15.52
C GLY A 662 7.21 3.45 14.47
N SER A 663 7.89 3.31 13.33
CA SER A 663 7.73 4.17 12.15
C SER A 663 7.25 3.35 10.95
N THR A 664 6.19 3.78 10.25
CA THR A 664 5.58 3.08 9.11
C THR A 664 5.50 3.99 7.88
N LEU A 665 5.47 3.42 6.67
CA LEU A 665 5.30 4.14 5.40
C LEU A 665 4.07 3.68 4.60
N ASP A 666 3.37 2.64 5.09
CA ASP A 666 2.30 1.90 4.43
C ASP A 666 1.11 1.59 5.37
N GLY A 667 1.16 2.02 6.64
CA GLY A 667 0.16 1.74 7.66
C GLY A 667 0.07 0.27 8.11
N THR A 668 0.94 -0.63 7.63
CA THR A 668 0.83 -2.09 7.92
C THR A 668 2.13 -2.76 8.34
N THR A 669 3.28 -2.24 7.89
CA THR A 669 4.62 -2.70 8.26
C THR A 669 5.40 -1.59 8.96
N TYR A 670 6.28 -1.98 9.88
CA TYR A 670 6.97 -1.04 10.77
C TYR A 670 8.47 -1.23 10.71
N SER A 671 9.18 -0.13 10.48
CA SER A 671 10.55 0.03 10.96
C SER A 671 10.54 0.29 12.46
N VAL A 672 11.53 -0.25 13.19
CA VAL A 672 11.59 -0.20 14.66
C VAL A 672 12.86 0.55 15.06
N LEU A 673 12.68 1.79 15.51
CA LEU A 673 13.72 2.79 15.78
C LEU A 673 14.20 2.70 17.22
N ASN A 674 15.51 2.55 17.46
CA ASN A 674 16.11 2.69 18.78
C ASN A 674 16.37 4.17 19.09
N VAL A 675 15.94 4.64 20.26
CA VAL A 675 16.10 6.05 20.66
C VAL A 675 17.58 6.42 20.82
N ALA A 676 18.33 5.75 21.69
CA ALA A 676 19.73 6.14 21.98
C ALA A 676 20.68 6.04 20.78
N ALA A 677 20.38 5.17 19.82
CA ALA A 677 21.22 5.00 18.63
C ALA A 677 20.81 5.92 17.46
N GLU A 678 19.59 6.46 17.44
CA GLU A 678 18.98 7.11 16.26
C GLU A 678 18.99 6.20 15.01
N ARG A 679 18.85 4.88 15.17
CA ARG A 679 18.97 3.86 14.09
C ARG A 679 17.91 2.76 14.23
N VAL A 680 17.51 2.12 13.14
CA VAL A 680 16.46 1.08 13.09
C VAL A 680 17.04 -0.34 13.10
N LEU A 681 16.24 -1.32 13.54
CA LEU A 681 16.55 -2.75 13.37
C LEU A 681 16.75 -3.10 11.89
N ASP A 682 17.88 -3.73 11.55
CA ASP A 682 18.27 -4.08 10.18
C ASP A 682 18.78 -5.54 10.13
N VAL A 683 18.26 -6.34 9.20
CA VAL A 683 18.74 -7.71 8.96
C VAL A 683 20.04 -7.68 8.15
N ASP A 684 21.12 -8.21 8.74
CA ASP A 684 22.49 -8.08 8.21
C ASP A 684 22.60 -8.44 6.73
N GLY A 685 23.03 -7.47 5.91
CA GLY A 685 23.25 -7.63 4.48
C GLY A 685 21.99 -7.91 3.65
N ALA A 686 20.79 -7.68 4.21
CA ALA A 686 19.50 -8.07 3.62
C ALA A 686 19.44 -9.57 3.25
N SER A 687 19.97 -10.43 4.13
CA SER A 687 19.87 -11.89 3.97
C SER A 687 18.48 -12.41 4.35
N SER A 688 18.01 -13.43 3.63
CA SER A 688 16.78 -14.17 3.95
C SER A 688 17.02 -15.45 4.76
N ASP A 689 18.28 -15.78 5.06
CA ASP A 689 18.65 -17.05 5.70
C ASP A 689 18.38 -17.03 7.21
N ALA A 690 17.85 -18.14 7.74
CA ALA A 690 17.70 -18.35 9.17
C ALA A 690 19.06 -18.37 9.89
N GLY A 691 19.14 -17.73 11.06
CA GLY A 691 20.38 -17.49 11.79
C GLY A 691 21.15 -16.24 11.34
N THR A 692 20.63 -15.46 10.38
CA THR A 692 21.18 -14.13 10.06
C THR A 692 20.99 -13.19 11.25
N ALA A 693 22.05 -12.46 11.64
CA ALA A 693 22.00 -11.48 12.73
C ALA A 693 21.12 -10.25 12.40
N VAL A 694 20.61 -9.60 13.44
CA VAL A 694 19.85 -8.34 13.32
C VAL A 694 20.58 -7.24 14.07
N GLY A 695 21.10 -6.28 13.32
CA GLY A 695 21.87 -5.14 13.81
C GLY A 695 21.04 -3.86 13.92
N LEU A 696 21.76 -2.73 13.92
CA LEU A 696 21.20 -1.38 13.86
C LEU A 696 21.78 -0.64 12.64
N TRP A 697 20.93 -0.02 11.83
CA TRP A 697 21.37 0.72 10.64
C TRP A 697 20.55 2.00 10.40
N THR A 698 21.06 2.85 9.50
CA THR A 698 20.38 4.08 9.09
C THR A 698 19.16 3.75 8.22
N SER A 699 18.02 4.37 8.51
CA SER A 699 16.75 4.13 7.81
C SER A 699 16.85 4.37 6.31
N ASN A 700 16.51 3.35 5.51
CA ASN A 700 16.53 3.41 4.05
C ASN A 700 15.20 2.94 3.41
N GLY A 701 14.26 2.40 4.21
CA GLY A 701 12.93 1.98 3.77
C GLY A 701 12.88 0.61 3.09
N ALA A 702 13.99 -0.15 3.03
CA ALA A 702 14.03 -1.47 2.41
C ALA A 702 13.42 -2.57 3.31
N GLY A 703 13.02 -3.68 2.69
CA GLY A 703 12.31 -4.79 3.35
C GLY A 703 13.11 -5.57 4.41
N ASN A 704 14.42 -5.32 4.54
CA ASN A 704 15.28 -5.85 5.60
C ASN A 704 15.24 -5.00 6.89
N GLN A 705 14.61 -3.81 6.85
CA GLN A 705 14.40 -2.92 8.00
C GLN A 705 12.94 -2.87 8.48
N THR A 706 12.01 -3.47 7.73
CA THR A 706 10.57 -3.41 8.02
C THR A 706 10.03 -4.76 8.49
N TRP A 707 9.08 -4.69 9.42
CA TRP A 707 8.58 -5.83 10.19
C TRP A 707 7.05 -5.84 10.21
N ARG A 708 6.45 -7.01 10.00
CA ARG A 708 5.02 -7.26 10.20
C ARG A 708 4.78 -7.59 11.68
N LEU A 709 3.79 -6.93 12.29
CA LEU A 709 3.41 -7.17 13.68
C LEU A 709 2.41 -8.34 13.73
N VAL A 710 2.89 -9.54 14.07
CA VAL A 710 2.04 -10.75 14.15
C VAL A 710 1.63 -10.98 15.60
N SER A 711 0.32 -11.04 15.87
CA SER A 711 -0.19 -11.21 17.23
C SER A 711 -0.04 -12.65 17.71
N THR A 712 0.46 -12.84 18.94
CA THR A 712 0.51 -14.17 19.59
C THR A 712 -0.79 -14.51 20.33
N THR A 713 -1.83 -13.67 20.23
CA THR A 713 -3.13 -13.90 20.89
C THR A 713 -4.03 -14.81 20.06
N ALA A 714 -4.19 -16.07 20.48
CA ALA A 714 -5.16 -17.00 19.91
C ALA A 714 -6.61 -16.54 20.16
N VAL A 715 -7.44 -16.58 19.11
CA VAL A 715 -8.87 -16.18 19.13
C VAL A 715 -9.84 -17.36 18.94
N GLY A 716 -9.33 -18.54 18.59
CA GLY A 716 -10.10 -19.79 18.48
C GLY A 716 -9.35 -20.86 17.70
N SER A 717 -9.99 -22.01 17.45
CA SER A 717 -9.53 -22.97 16.44
C SER A 717 -10.51 -23.05 15.27
N ASP A 718 -10.10 -23.74 14.22
CA ASP A 718 -11.03 -24.28 13.24
C ASP A 718 -11.68 -25.58 13.76
N PRO A 719 -12.94 -25.86 13.41
CA PRO A 719 -13.56 -27.14 13.68
C PRO A 719 -13.03 -28.20 12.71
N VAL A 720 -12.99 -29.46 13.15
CA VAL A 720 -12.62 -30.61 12.31
C VAL A 720 -13.78 -31.60 12.21
N SER A 721 -13.75 -32.45 11.18
CA SER A 721 -14.78 -33.48 10.96
C SER A 721 -14.14 -34.87 10.85
N ALA A 722 -14.81 -35.87 11.41
CA ALA A 722 -14.40 -37.28 11.37
C ALA A 722 -15.64 -38.19 11.30
N ALA A 723 -15.43 -39.50 11.24
CA ALA A 723 -16.50 -40.49 11.36
C ALA A 723 -15.98 -41.82 11.93
N THR A 724 -16.90 -42.70 12.33
CA THR A 724 -16.55 -44.06 12.77
C THR A 724 -17.71 -45.05 12.61
N PRO A 725 -17.44 -46.34 12.32
CA PRO A 725 -18.44 -47.40 12.38
C PRO A 725 -19.14 -47.49 13.74
N VAL A 726 -20.42 -47.90 13.75
CA VAL A 726 -21.20 -48.04 15.00
C VAL A 726 -20.53 -49.02 15.97
N GLY A 727 -20.13 -48.52 17.15
CA GLY A 727 -19.42 -49.27 18.18
C GLY A 727 -17.89 -49.24 18.09
N THR A 728 -17.33 -48.55 17.08
CA THR A 728 -15.91 -48.26 16.94
C THR A 728 -15.59 -46.87 17.53
N ALA A 729 -14.34 -46.62 17.92
CA ALA A 729 -13.90 -45.30 18.34
C ALA A 729 -13.52 -44.46 17.10
N PRO A 730 -13.75 -43.13 17.09
CA PRO A 730 -13.27 -42.30 16.00
C PRO A 730 -11.75 -42.11 16.07
N GLU A 731 -11.11 -42.19 14.90
CA GLU A 731 -9.79 -41.61 14.72
C GLU A 731 -9.97 -40.10 14.51
N LEU A 732 -9.25 -39.32 15.31
CA LEU A 732 -9.36 -37.86 15.37
C LEU A 732 -7.97 -37.26 15.11
N PRO A 733 -7.87 -36.11 14.42
CA PRO A 733 -6.57 -35.55 14.04
C PRO A 733 -5.75 -35.13 15.26
N GLU A 734 -4.43 -35.35 15.21
CA GLU A 734 -3.50 -35.01 16.30
C GLU A 734 -3.27 -33.49 16.45
N THR A 735 -3.65 -32.69 15.46
CA THR A 735 -3.58 -31.22 15.47
C THR A 735 -4.89 -30.57 15.00
N VAL A 736 -5.04 -29.28 15.31
CA VAL A 736 -6.01 -28.37 14.68
C VAL A 736 -5.33 -27.06 14.30
N THR A 737 -5.90 -26.32 13.35
CA THR A 737 -5.51 -24.93 13.11
C THR A 737 -6.02 -24.05 14.26
N VAL A 738 -5.13 -23.46 15.04
CA VAL A 738 -5.42 -22.34 15.93
C VAL A 738 -5.31 -21.05 15.12
N ARG A 739 -6.34 -20.21 15.21
CA ARG A 739 -6.39 -18.87 14.62
C ARG A 739 -5.99 -17.83 15.66
N TYR A 740 -5.17 -16.88 15.24
CA TYR A 740 -4.71 -15.73 16.02
C TYR A 740 -5.39 -14.44 15.54
N ALA A 741 -5.34 -13.39 16.35
CA ALA A 741 -5.76 -12.06 15.93
C ALA A 741 -4.98 -11.63 14.67
N GLY A 742 -5.67 -11.05 13.68
CA GLY A 742 -5.12 -10.84 12.33
C GLY A 742 -5.27 -12.02 11.37
N ASN A 743 -6.06 -13.05 11.72
CA ASN A 743 -6.37 -14.23 10.88
C ASN A 743 -5.19 -15.13 10.51
N VAL A 744 -4.04 -15.02 11.18
CA VAL A 744 -2.95 -15.99 11.05
C VAL A 744 -3.40 -17.34 11.63
N GLY A 745 -3.24 -18.42 10.86
CA GLY A 745 -3.54 -19.79 11.29
C GLY A 745 -2.25 -20.59 11.50
N ARG A 746 -2.15 -21.34 12.61
CA ARG A 746 -1.04 -22.29 12.85
C ARG A 746 -1.54 -23.62 13.36
N SER A 747 -0.90 -24.71 12.93
CA SER A 747 -1.17 -26.05 13.45
C SER A 747 -0.72 -26.15 14.91
N ALA A 748 -1.60 -26.64 15.80
CA ALA A 748 -1.34 -26.84 17.21
C ALA A 748 -1.79 -28.25 17.66
N PRO A 749 -1.02 -28.96 18.51
CA PRO A 749 -1.43 -30.25 19.06
C PRO A 749 -2.73 -30.16 19.85
N VAL A 750 -3.63 -31.12 19.64
CA VAL A 750 -4.95 -31.19 20.30
C VAL A 750 -5.12 -32.44 21.13
N THR A 751 -5.67 -32.29 22.34
CA THR A 751 -6.12 -33.41 23.18
C THR A 751 -7.64 -33.50 23.11
N TRP A 752 -8.17 -34.56 22.50
CA TRP A 752 -9.61 -34.84 22.41
C TRP A 752 -10.13 -35.53 23.66
N ASN A 753 -11.30 -35.11 24.16
CA ASN A 753 -11.98 -35.78 25.28
C ASN A 753 -13.18 -36.60 24.78
N THR A 754 -12.99 -37.91 24.70
CA THR A 754 -14.01 -38.88 24.32
C THR A 754 -14.70 -39.56 25.51
N GLU A 755 -14.39 -39.18 26.76
CA GLU A 755 -14.93 -39.86 27.95
C GLU A 755 -16.45 -39.64 28.09
N GLY A 756 -17.21 -40.75 28.06
CA GLY A 756 -18.66 -40.74 28.25
C GLY A 756 -19.49 -40.39 27.01
N LEU A 757 -18.86 -40.21 25.84
CA LEU A 757 -19.56 -40.04 24.57
C LEU A 757 -20.04 -41.40 24.02
N ASP A 758 -21.19 -41.43 23.34
CA ASP A 758 -21.79 -42.65 22.78
C ASP A 758 -21.53 -42.77 21.27
N PHE A 759 -20.55 -43.60 20.90
CA PHE A 759 -20.32 -44.04 19.52
C PHE A 759 -21.01 -45.38 19.19
N GLY A 760 -21.84 -45.90 20.11
CA GLY A 760 -22.64 -47.12 19.93
C GLY A 760 -24.02 -46.89 19.30
N THR A 761 -24.41 -45.62 19.09
CA THR A 761 -25.65 -45.21 18.43
C THR A 761 -25.33 -44.39 17.18
N ALA A 762 -26.02 -44.63 16.08
CA ALA A 762 -25.80 -43.86 14.84
C ALA A 762 -26.35 -42.42 14.95
N GLY A 763 -25.60 -41.45 14.42
CA GLY A 763 -25.87 -40.01 14.53
C GLY A 763 -24.57 -39.19 14.61
N THR A 764 -24.67 -37.86 14.77
CA THR A 764 -23.50 -36.98 14.91
C THR A 764 -23.15 -36.75 16.38
N VAL A 765 -21.88 -36.88 16.73
CA VAL A 765 -21.33 -36.69 18.08
C VAL A 765 -20.28 -35.58 18.04
N THR A 766 -20.52 -34.46 18.74
CA THR A 766 -19.51 -33.42 18.94
C THR A 766 -18.52 -33.85 20.03
N VAL A 767 -17.26 -34.05 19.67
CA VAL A 767 -16.16 -34.33 20.60
C VAL A 767 -15.46 -33.01 20.96
N PRO A 768 -15.47 -32.59 22.24
CA PRO A 768 -14.69 -31.43 22.67
C PRO A 768 -13.20 -31.80 22.76
N GLY A 769 -12.35 -30.85 22.40
CA GLY A 769 -10.90 -30.97 22.53
C GLY A 769 -10.29 -29.71 23.12
N THR A 770 -9.02 -29.80 23.47
CA THR A 770 -8.21 -28.66 23.91
C THR A 770 -6.92 -28.65 23.13
N ALA A 771 -6.71 -27.60 22.34
CA ALA A 771 -5.45 -27.34 21.68
C ALA A 771 -4.53 -26.53 22.61
N ALA A 772 -3.24 -26.83 22.60
CA ALA A 772 -2.21 -26.06 23.29
C ALA A 772 -1.33 -25.41 22.22
N ASP A 773 -1.33 -24.07 22.16
CA ASP A 773 -0.54 -23.35 21.17
C ASP A 773 0.93 -23.18 21.61
N VAL A 774 1.77 -22.67 20.70
CA VAL A 774 3.21 -22.51 20.95
C VAL A 774 3.52 -21.37 21.92
N PHE A 775 2.64 -20.39 22.10
CA PHE A 775 2.82 -19.28 23.05
C PHE A 775 2.25 -19.58 24.44
N GLY A 776 1.61 -20.74 24.62
CA GLY A 776 1.10 -21.24 25.89
C GLY A 776 -0.38 -20.94 26.13
N ALA A 777 -1.14 -20.45 25.14
CA ALA A 777 -2.58 -20.34 25.25
C ALA A 777 -3.25 -21.72 25.10
N SER A 778 -4.41 -21.87 25.74
CA SER A 778 -5.21 -23.09 25.70
C SER A 778 -6.56 -22.80 25.06
N VAL A 779 -6.83 -23.45 23.93
CA VAL A 779 -7.92 -23.10 23.01
C VAL A 779 -8.94 -24.25 22.96
N GLU A 780 -10.24 -23.94 23.02
CA GLU A 780 -11.29 -24.93 22.75
C GLU A 780 -11.22 -25.39 21.29
N ALA A 781 -11.02 -26.70 21.09
CA ALA A 781 -11.14 -27.36 19.79
C ALA A 781 -12.43 -28.19 19.73
N ARG A 782 -12.97 -28.43 18.53
CA ARG A 782 -14.21 -29.21 18.34
C ARG A 782 -14.09 -30.11 17.12
N ALA A 783 -14.42 -31.38 17.30
CA ALA A 783 -14.56 -32.35 16.22
C ALA A 783 -16.02 -32.78 16.10
N GLU A 784 -16.57 -32.82 14.89
CA GLU A 784 -17.87 -33.44 14.62
C GLU A 784 -17.67 -34.83 14.01
N VAL A 785 -18.13 -35.85 14.74
CA VAL A 785 -17.99 -37.27 14.37
C VAL A 785 -19.33 -37.79 13.87
N GLU A 786 -19.43 -38.21 12.61
CA GLU A 786 -20.58 -39.01 12.18
C GLU A 786 -20.41 -40.49 12.55
N VAL A 787 -21.42 -41.08 13.18
CA VAL A 787 -21.44 -42.48 13.62
C VAL A 787 -22.48 -43.25 12.82
N GLY A 788 -22.09 -44.35 12.20
CA GLY A 788 -22.96 -45.11 11.30
C GLY A 788 -22.20 -46.15 10.49
N ALA A 789 -22.90 -46.94 9.67
CA ALA A 789 -22.22 -47.79 8.69
C ALA A 789 -21.90 -46.97 7.44
N PHE A 790 -20.73 -47.16 6.84
CA PHE A 790 -20.47 -46.70 5.49
C PHE A 790 -21.42 -47.42 4.51
N THR A 791 -22.10 -46.67 3.64
CA THR A 791 -23.14 -47.19 2.72
C THR A 791 -22.77 -47.07 1.25
N ALA A 792 -21.81 -46.21 0.91
CA ALA A 792 -21.26 -46.04 -0.43
C ALA A 792 -19.81 -45.56 -0.36
N THR A 793 -19.12 -45.55 -1.50
CA THR A 793 -17.93 -44.71 -1.71
C THR A 793 -18.22 -43.63 -2.75
N ARG A 794 -17.42 -42.58 -2.75
CA ARG A 794 -17.28 -41.68 -3.90
C ARG A 794 -16.55 -42.41 -5.04
N PRO A 795 -16.84 -42.08 -6.31
CA PRO A 795 -15.96 -42.45 -7.42
C PRO A 795 -14.63 -41.68 -7.31
N ARG A 796 -13.56 -42.24 -7.88
CA ARG A 796 -12.31 -41.52 -8.17
C ARG A 796 -12.17 -41.26 -9.66
N SER A 797 -11.44 -40.22 -10.06
CA SER A 797 -10.92 -40.09 -11.44
C SER A 797 -9.39 -39.94 -11.47
N VAL A 798 -8.77 -40.35 -12.58
CA VAL A 798 -7.38 -39.97 -12.93
C VAL A 798 -7.31 -39.60 -14.40
N THR A 799 -6.76 -38.44 -14.71
CA THR A 799 -6.70 -37.89 -16.06
C THR A 799 -5.33 -38.14 -16.69
N VAL A 800 -5.28 -38.89 -17.79
CA VAL A 800 -4.05 -39.45 -18.39
C VAL A 800 -3.95 -39.16 -19.88
N VAL A 801 -2.72 -38.99 -20.38
CA VAL A 801 -2.47 -38.75 -21.81
C VAL A 801 -2.69 -40.02 -22.64
N ALA A 802 -3.29 -39.87 -23.84
CA ALA A 802 -3.46 -40.95 -24.80
C ALA A 802 -2.11 -41.58 -25.21
N GLY A 803 -1.99 -42.89 -25.00
CA GLY A 803 -0.74 -43.65 -25.15
C GLY A 803 -0.08 -44.06 -23.82
N SER A 804 -0.61 -43.61 -22.68
CA SER A 804 -0.11 -43.98 -21.34
C SER A 804 0.06 -45.49 -21.14
N ALA A 805 1.19 -45.88 -20.53
CA ALA A 805 1.46 -47.27 -20.17
C ALA A 805 0.66 -47.67 -18.91
N LEU A 806 0.11 -48.89 -18.90
CA LEU A 806 -0.70 -49.40 -17.78
C LEU A 806 -0.04 -49.21 -16.40
N ALA A 807 1.26 -49.47 -16.28
CA ALA A 807 1.99 -49.31 -15.01
C ALA A 807 2.08 -47.86 -14.51
N ALA A 808 2.00 -46.86 -15.41
CA ALA A 808 1.96 -45.44 -15.04
C ALA A 808 0.55 -45.05 -14.56
N VAL A 809 -0.50 -45.50 -15.26
CA VAL A 809 -1.90 -45.31 -14.84
C VAL A 809 -2.15 -45.97 -13.48
N GLN A 810 -1.61 -47.18 -13.26
CA GLN A 810 -1.67 -47.89 -11.98
C GLN A 810 -0.95 -47.17 -10.84
N ALA A 811 0.06 -46.35 -11.13
CA ALA A 811 0.81 -45.59 -10.12
C ALA A 811 0.13 -44.25 -9.74
N GLN A 812 -0.89 -43.82 -10.50
CA GLN A 812 -1.70 -42.64 -10.20
C GLN A 812 -3.00 -42.96 -9.45
N ALA A 813 -3.38 -44.24 -9.37
CA ALA A 813 -4.55 -44.67 -8.63
C ALA A 813 -4.27 -44.74 -7.12
N ASP A 814 -5.01 -43.97 -6.32
CA ASP A 814 -4.86 -43.96 -4.86
C ASP A 814 -5.09 -45.34 -4.23
N ASP A 815 -4.44 -45.62 -3.10
CA ASP A 815 -4.70 -46.80 -2.27
C ASP A 815 -5.89 -46.62 -1.30
N THR A 816 -6.61 -45.49 -1.39
CA THR A 816 -7.82 -45.19 -0.62
C THR A 816 -8.96 -44.65 -1.48
N VAL A 817 -10.19 -44.73 -0.96
CA VAL A 817 -11.37 -44.00 -1.47
C VAL A 817 -12.13 -43.35 -0.33
N LEU A 818 -12.89 -42.29 -0.63
CA LEU A 818 -13.77 -41.66 0.34
C LEU A 818 -15.07 -42.46 0.51
N ALA A 819 -15.18 -43.21 1.61
CA ALA A 819 -16.42 -43.88 2.02
C ALA A 819 -17.35 -42.91 2.77
N GLU A 820 -18.65 -43.07 2.58
CA GLU A 820 -19.68 -42.17 3.09
C GLU A 820 -20.71 -42.94 3.92
N LEU A 821 -21.13 -42.39 5.05
CA LEU A 821 -22.17 -42.99 5.90
C LEU A 821 -23.55 -42.86 5.24
N ARG A 822 -23.74 -41.79 4.45
CA ARG A 822 -24.97 -41.44 3.75
C ARG A 822 -24.63 -40.70 2.44
N PRO A 823 -25.35 -40.88 1.32
CA PRO A 823 -24.96 -40.31 0.02
C PRO A 823 -24.92 -38.76 -0.09
N SER A 824 -25.44 -38.03 0.89
CA SER A 824 -25.29 -36.57 1.03
C SER A 824 -24.14 -36.12 1.96
N GLY A 825 -23.52 -37.04 2.69
CA GLY A 825 -22.62 -36.75 3.79
C GLY A 825 -21.17 -36.49 3.37
N SER A 826 -20.33 -36.20 4.38
CA SER A 826 -18.88 -36.18 4.19
C SER A 826 -18.34 -37.55 3.80
N GLY A 827 -17.27 -37.55 3.00
CA GLY A 827 -16.52 -38.73 2.63
C GLY A 827 -15.25 -38.87 3.47
N TYR A 828 -14.90 -40.09 3.84
CA TYR A 828 -13.82 -40.42 4.77
C TYR A 828 -12.92 -41.49 4.16
N ALA A 829 -11.60 -41.28 4.18
CA ALA A 829 -10.66 -42.16 3.50
C ALA A 829 -10.63 -43.57 4.13
N VAL A 830 -10.86 -44.60 3.31
CA VAL A 830 -10.69 -46.01 3.67
C VAL A 830 -9.85 -46.73 2.60
N PRO A 831 -9.07 -47.77 2.94
CA PRO A 831 -8.27 -48.51 1.97
C PRO A 831 -9.12 -49.17 0.87
N VAL A 832 -8.59 -49.18 -0.35
CA VAL A 832 -9.22 -49.81 -1.53
C VAL A 832 -8.26 -50.77 -2.22
N THR A 833 -8.78 -51.85 -2.79
CA THR A 833 -8.05 -52.70 -3.75
C THR A 833 -8.70 -52.59 -5.13
N TRP A 834 -7.95 -52.06 -6.10
CA TRP A 834 -8.38 -51.94 -7.51
C TRP A 834 -8.15 -53.25 -8.29
N ASP A 835 -9.18 -53.72 -9.00
CA ASP A 835 -9.09 -54.86 -9.91
C ASP A 835 -8.77 -54.42 -11.35
N TRP A 836 -7.50 -54.54 -11.71
CA TRP A 836 -7.00 -54.26 -13.07
C TRP A 836 -7.15 -55.46 -14.03
N THR A 837 -7.87 -56.53 -13.65
CA THR A 837 -7.97 -57.76 -14.45
C THR A 837 -8.68 -57.53 -15.80
N GLY A 838 -7.88 -57.50 -16.87
CA GLY A 838 -8.36 -57.28 -18.24
C GLY A 838 -8.24 -55.83 -18.73
N VAL A 839 -7.73 -54.93 -17.90
CA VAL A 839 -7.33 -53.57 -18.32
C VAL A 839 -5.95 -53.67 -18.96
N GLU A 840 -5.89 -53.58 -20.29
CA GLU A 840 -4.67 -53.64 -21.09
C GLU A 840 -4.25 -52.25 -21.56
N ALA A 841 -2.95 -51.99 -21.76
CA ALA A 841 -2.46 -50.66 -22.18
C ALA A 841 -3.07 -50.15 -23.52
N ALA A 842 -3.63 -51.03 -24.34
CA ALA A 842 -4.39 -50.66 -25.53
C ALA A 842 -5.70 -49.89 -25.24
N ALA A 843 -6.23 -49.96 -24.02
CA ALA A 843 -7.40 -49.20 -23.60
C ALA A 843 -7.12 -47.69 -23.52
N PHE A 844 -5.87 -47.30 -23.23
CA PHE A 844 -5.44 -45.89 -23.13
C PHE A 844 -4.93 -45.31 -24.44
N ALA A 845 -5.03 -46.04 -25.57
CA ALA A 845 -4.40 -45.67 -26.84
C ALA A 845 -5.10 -44.53 -27.61
N ALA A 846 -6.28 -44.07 -27.16
CA ALA A 846 -7.03 -42.96 -27.72
C ALA A 846 -7.92 -42.31 -26.66
N PRO A 847 -8.32 -41.02 -26.81
CA PRO A 847 -9.16 -40.35 -25.83
C PRO A 847 -10.52 -41.03 -25.61
N GLY A 848 -10.99 -41.02 -24.35
CA GLY A 848 -12.18 -41.74 -23.87
C GLY A 848 -12.10 -41.99 -22.36
N THR A 849 -12.96 -42.86 -21.83
CA THR A 849 -12.91 -43.27 -20.40
C THR A 849 -12.78 -44.79 -20.25
N VAL A 850 -12.11 -45.22 -19.18
CA VAL A 850 -11.93 -46.64 -18.81
C VAL A 850 -12.27 -46.81 -17.33
N GLU A 851 -13.34 -47.56 -17.05
CA GLU A 851 -13.74 -47.91 -15.68
C GLU A 851 -12.81 -49.01 -15.11
N VAL A 852 -12.34 -48.81 -13.87
CA VAL A 852 -11.64 -49.80 -13.05
C VAL A 852 -12.47 -50.02 -11.77
N ALA A 853 -12.83 -51.27 -11.50
CA ALA A 853 -13.58 -51.61 -10.30
C ALA A 853 -12.63 -51.73 -9.09
N GLY A 854 -13.12 -51.42 -7.89
CA GLY A 854 -12.39 -51.63 -6.65
C GLY A 854 -13.28 -52.16 -5.54
N THR A 855 -12.67 -52.58 -4.43
CA THR A 855 -13.39 -52.99 -3.22
C THR A 855 -12.64 -52.54 -1.98
N THR A 856 -13.35 -52.01 -0.99
CA THR A 856 -12.78 -51.64 0.33
C THR A 856 -12.67 -52.85 1.27
N GLU A 857 -11.93 -52.74 2.38
CA GLU A 857 -11.84 -53.85 3.36
C GLU A 857 -13.20 -54.23 3.96
N ASP A 858 -14.11 -53.27 4.16
CA ASP A 858 -15.49 -53.48 4.60
C ASP A 858 -16.40 -54.07 3.51
N GLY A 859 -15.90 -54.24 2.28
CA GLY A 859 -16.63 -54.85 1.17
C GLY A 859 -17.57 -53.91 0.40
N LEU A 860 -17.31 -52.60 0.41
CA LEU A 860 -18.03 -51.65 -0.44
C LEU A 860 -17.44 -51.65 -1.86
N ASP A 861 -18.31 -51.62 -2.87
CA ASP A 861 -17.93 -51.41 -4.27
C ASP A 861 -17.36 -49.99 -4.44
N ALA A 862 -16.13 -49.90 -4.97
CA ALA A 862 -15.47 -48.66 -5.34
C ALA A 862 -15.28 -48.56 -6.85
N ARG A 863 -15.06 -47.35 -7.38
CA ARG A 863 -14.84 -47.10 -8.81
C ARG A 863 -13.76 -46.05 -9.05
N LEU A 864 -12.93 -46.31 -10.05
CA LEU A 864 -11.95 -45.38 -10.60
C LEU A 864 -12.22 -45.22 -12.10
N THR A 865 -12.47 -43.99 -12.54
CA THR A 865 -12.58 -43.67 -13.96
C THR A 865 -11.25 -43.11 -14.46
N VAL A 866 -10.53 -43.89 -15.27
CA VAL A 866 -9.36 -43.39 -16.00
C VAL A 866 -9.85 -42.59 -17.19
N ILE A 867 -9.63 -41.27 -17.17
CA ILE A 867 -10.02 -40.34 -18.22
C ILE A 867 -8.83 -40.14 -19.15
N VAL A 868 -8.94 -40.62 -20.39
CA VAL A 868 -7.88 -40.53 -21.39
C VAL A 868 -8.13 -39.29 -22.25
N THR A 869 -7.20 -38.34 -22.26
CA THR A 869 -7.30 -37.10 -23.04
C THR A 869 -6.21 -37.01 -24.11
N ALA A 870 -6.33 -36.03 -25.01
CA ALA A 870 -5.27 -35.73 -25.97
C ALA A 870 -4.06 -35.10 -25.24
N ALA A 871 -2.86 -35.29 -25.80
CA ALA A 871 -1.67 -34.61 -25.29
C ALA A 871 -1.81 -33.08 -25.46
N VAL A 872 -1.45 -32.34 -24.42
CA VAL A 872 -1.22 -30.89 -24.46
C VAL A 872 0.19 -30.58 -23.97
N GLU A 873 0.71 -29.42 -24.30
CA GLU A 873 2.01 -28.95 -23.81
C GLU A 873 1.82 -28.25 -22.45
N ARG A 874 2.54 -28.70 -21.43
CA ARG A 874 2.55 -28.16 -20.06
C ARG A 874 3.95 -27.64 -19.73
N ASN A 875 4.06 -26.46 -19.13
CA ASN A 875 5.33 -26.01 -18.55
C ASN A 875 5.63 -26.81 -17.27
N VAL A 876 6.75 -27.53 -17.24
CA VAL A 876 7.21 -28.36 -16.10
C VAL A 876 8.42 -27.76 -15.38
N ALA A 877 8.87 -26.56 -15.79
CA ALA A 877 10.00 -25.88 -15.18
C ALA A 877 9.75 -25.43 -13.72
N PRO A 878 8.56 -24.94 -13.31
CA PRO A 878 8.24 -24.59 -11.92
C PRO A 878 8.33 -25.77 -10.93
N GLU A 879 8.29 -27.01 -11.43
CA GLU A 879 8.41 -28.25 -10.65
C GLU A 879 9.85 -28.78 -10.62
N SER A 880 10.79 -28.09 -11.28
CA SER A 880 12.19 -28.52 -11.39
C SER A 880 13.06 -27.98 -10.25
N THR A 881 14.23 -28.60 -10.05
CA THR A 881 15.32 -28.02 -9.26
C THR A 881 16.31 -27.34 -10.22
N PRO A 882 16.35 -25.99 -10.25
CA PRO A 882 17.23 -25.24 -11.15
C PRO A 882 18.63 -25.05 -10.58
N SER A 883 19.60 -24.84 -11.47
CA SER A 883 21.02 -24.57 -11.13
C SER A 883 21.71 -23.81 -12.27
N ALA A 884 22.74 -23.02 -11.96
CA ALA A 884 23.49 -22.24 -12.95
C ALA A 884 25.00 -22.40 -12.79
N THR A 885 25.77 -22.24 -13.88
CA THR A 885 27.24 -22.25 -13.84
C THR A 885 27.85 -21.01 -13.21
N TYR A 886 27.13 -19.89 -13.22
CA TYR A 886 27.45 -18.64 -12.53
C TYR A 886 26.16 -17.83 -12.33
N THR A 887 26.15 -16.97 -11.30
CA THR A 887 24.99 -16.16 -10.89
C THR A 887 25.48 -14.85 -10.27
N GLU A 888 24.83 -13.73 -10.59
CA GLU A 888 24.97 -12.43 -9.93
C GLU A 888 24.22 -12.43 -8.58
N GLY A 889 24.81 -11.85 -7.53
CA GLY A 889 24.17 -11.79 -6.21
C GLY A 889 22.82 -11.05 -6.27
N GLY A 890 21.77 -11.69 -5.71
CA GLY A 890 20.39 -11.19 -5.75
C GLY A 890 19.54 -11.68 -6.94
N TYR A 891 20.14 -12.29 -7.96
CA TYR A 891 19.47 -12.70 -9.20
C TYR A 891 19.63 -14.20 -9.45
N GLY A 892 19.08 -15.01 -8.53
CA GLY A 892 19.19 -16.46 -8.54
C GLY A 892 18.43 -17.15 -9.66
N VAL A 893 18.83 -18.38 -9.96
CA VAL A 893 18.28 -19.16 -11.11
C VAL A 893 16.92 -19.78 -10.78
N GLU A 894 16.60 -19.93 -9.51
CA GLU A 894 15.26 -20.24 -9.01
C GLU A 894 14.21 -19.17 -9.36
N ARG A 895 14.65 -17.96 -9.71
CA ARG A 895 13.76 -16.92 -10.24
C ARG A 895 13.35 -17.16 -11.69
N THR A 896 14.03 -18.03 -12.46
CA THR A 896 13.66 -18.28 -13.87
C THR A 896 12.60 -19.36 -14.09
N ILE A 897 11.87 -19.70 -13.03
CA ILE A 897 10.74 -20.64 -13.04
C ILE A 897 9.59 -20.12 -12.16
N ASN A 898 9.54 -18.81 -11.92
CA ASN A 898 8.56 -18.15 -11.05
C ASN A 898 7.30 -17.69 -11.81
N GLY A 899 7.31 -17.75 -13.15
CA GLY A 899 6.22 -17.30 -14.02
C GLY A 899 6.22 -15.79 -14.32
N ASP A 900 7.16 -15.01 -13.78
CA ASP A 900 7.31 -13.59 -14.08
C ASP A 900 8.16 -13.41 -15.35
N THR A 901 7.48 -13.06 -16.43
CA THR A 901 8.13 -12.79 -17.73
C THR A 901 8.69 -11.36 -17.85
N THR A 902 8.62 -10.57 -16.78
CA THR A 902 8.92 -9.13 -16.75
C THR A 902 10.02 -8.74 -15.77
N ASP A 903 10.37 -9.58 -14.80
CA ASP A 903 11.43 -9.31 -13.83
C ASP A 903 12.85 -9.51 -14.37
N LYS A 904 13.84 -9.10 -13.58
CA LYS A 904 15.24 -9.49 -13.73
C LYS A 904 15.48 -10.79 -12.94
N GLY A 905 15.02 -11.92 -13.46
CA GLY A 905 15.09 -13.22 -12.79
C GLY A 905 16.53 -13.66 -12.47
N TRP A 906 17.22 -14.23 -13.45
CA TRP A 906 18.64 -14.61 -13.34
C TRP A 906 19.53 -13.68 -14.15
N SER A 907 20.72 -13.38 -13.62
CA SER A 907 21.76 -12.59 -14.29
C SER A 907 23.15 -13.22 -14.12
N ASN A 908 24.01 -13.11 -15.15
CA ASN A 908 25.42 -13.50 -15.09
C ASN A 908 26.40 -12.31 -15.00
N TRP A 909 25.91 -11.11 -14.65
CA TRP A 909 26.76 -9.92 -14.58
C TRP A 909 27.83 -10.03 -13.47
N ARG A 910 29.02 -9.50 -13.78
CA ARG A 910 30.11 -9.21 -12.82
C ARG A 910 30.90 -7.98 -13.25
N SER A 911 31.64 -7.37 -12.34
CA SER A 911 32.53 -6.22 -12.63
C SER A 911 33.60 -6.51 -13.68
N ASP A 912 34.11 -7.75 -13.67
CA ASP A 912 35.29 -8.17 -14.40
C ASP A 912 34.93 -8.70 -15.82
N ALA A 913 35.92 -9.22 -16.54
CA ALA A 913 35.72 -9.81 -17.87
C ALA A 913 34.54 -10.81 -17.88
N LYS A 914 33.57 -10.61 -18.77
CA LYS A 914 32.29 -11.34 -18.78
C LYS A 914 32.47 -12.83 -19.09
N ASN A 915 31.48 -13.65 -18.72
CA ASN A 915 31.47 -15.06 -19.13
C ASN A 915 31.11 -15.18 -20.62
N PRO A 916 31.88 -15.91 -21.44
CA PRO A 916 31.55 -16.11 -22.86
C PRO A 916 30.39 -17.10 -23.05
N SER A 917 30.09 -17.91 -22.04
CA SER A 917 28.96 -18.83 -21.99
C SER A 917 28.66 -19.18 -20.53
N ASP A 918 27.38 -19.42 -20.24
CA ASP A 918 26.89 -20.01 -19.00
C ASP A 918 25.79 -21.03 -19.33
N THR A 919 25.40 -21.85 -18.36
CA THR A 919 24.37 -22.88 -18.55
C THR A 919 23.40 -22.88 -17.39
N LEU A 920 22.11 -22.91 -17.69
CA LEU A 920 21.01 -23.10 -16.74
C LEU A 920 20.56 -24.57 -16.85
N SER A 921 20.62 -25.34 -15.77
CA SER A 921 20.28 -26.77 -15.70
C SER A 921 19.07 -26.98 -14.80
N TYR A 922 18.09 -27.75 -15.26
CA TYR A 922 16.80 -27.99 -14.61
C TYR A 922 16.59 -29.49 -14.44
N ALA A 923 16.69 -29.99 -13.21
CA ALA A 923 16.35 -31.37 -12.88
C ALA A 923 14.85 -31.47 -12.63
N LEU A 924 14.13 -32.19 -13.49
CA LEU A 924 12.68 -32.28 -13.48
C LEU A 924 12.20 -33.22 -12.34
N ALA A 925 10.98 -33.02 -11.85
CA ALA A 925 10.38 -33.85 -10.80
C ALA A 925 10.19 -35.33 -11.22
N ALA A 926 10.12 -35.61 -12.53
CA ALA A 926 9.96 -36.94 -13.12
C ALA A 926 10.61 -37.02 -14.52
N GLU A 927 10.68 -38.22 -15.11
CA GLU A 927 11.03 -38.37 -16.54
C GLU A 927 9.85 -37.96 -17.42
N GLU A 928 9.94 -36.74 -17.96
CA GLU A 928 8.92 -36.10 -18.79
C GLU A 928 9.19 -36.32 -20.29
N THR A 929 8.17 -36.14 -21.13
CA THR A 929 8.30 -36.21 -22.62
C THR A 929 8.33 -34.80 -23.20
N VAL A 930 9.53 -34.23 -23.30
CA VAL A 930 9.78 -32.81 -23.63
C VAL A 930 9.56 -32.54 -25.12
N ARG A 931 8.76 -31.51 -25.40
CA ARG A 931 8.36 -30.99 -26.72
C ARG A 931 9.07 -29.69 -27.11
N GLY A 932 9.49 -28.90 -26.13
CA GLY A 932 10.25 -27.68 -26.40
C GLY A 932 10.71 -26.98 -25.14
N VAL A 933 11.49 -25.92 -25.31
CA VAL A 933 11.86 -24.98 -24.23
C VAL A 933 11.72 -23.56 -24.76
N ALA A 934 11.01 -22.70 -24.02
CA ALA A 934 10.97 -21.27 -24.25
C ALA A 934 11.91 -20.56 -23.26
N VAL A 935 12.62 -19.52 -23.73
CA VAL A 935 13.49 -18.68 -22.91
C VAL A 935 13.09 -17.23 -23.13
N GLN A 936 12.62 -16.58 -22.06
CA GLN A 936 12.32 -15.16 -22.02
C GLN A 936 13.52 -14.40 -21.46
N PHE A 937 14.17 -13.57 -22.29
CA PHE A 937 15.26 -12.72 -21.82
C PHE A 937 14.73 -11.41 -21.23
N TYR A 938 15.53 -10.78 -20.36
CA TYR A 938 15.29 -9.43 -19.84
C TYR A 938 16.11 -8.38 -20.59
N ARG A 939 15.75 -7.10 -20.46
CA ARG A 939 16.48 -5.95 -21.03
C ARG A 939 16.92 -4.94 -19.98
N ASP A 940 18.15 -5.12 -19.49
CA ASP A 940 18.85 -4.18 -18.63
C ASP A 940 19.54 -3.10 -19.51
N GLY A 941 18.70 -2.21 -20.04
CA GLY A 941 19.04 -1.12 -20.97
C GLY A 941 19.46 -1.57 -22.37
N GLY A 942 20.67 -2.14 -22.47
CA GLY A 942 21.28 -2.64 -23.70
C GLY A 942 20.89 -4.08 -24.05
N PRO A 943 21.59 -4.73 -25.00
CA PRO A 943 21.41 -6.15 -25.27
C PRO A 943 22.01 -7.00 -24.14
N SER A 944 21.22 -7.26 -23.10
CA SER A 944 21.57 -8.08 -21.94
C SER A 944 21.15 -9.55 -22.13
N TRP A 945 21.39 -10.12 -23.31
CA TRP A 945 20.95 -11.48 -23.67
C TRP A 945 21.97 -12.20 -24.55
N ALA A 946 21.82 -13.53 -24.63
CA ALA A 946 22.72 -14.40 -25.40
C ALA A 946 22.74 -14.05 -26.90
N ASP A 947 23.81 -14.45 -27.60
CA ASP A 947 23.91 -14.44 -29.06
C ASP A 947 23.32 -15.71 -29.67
N THR A 948 23.63 -16.86 -29.05
CA THR A 948 23.03 -18.15 -29.37
C THR A 948 22.70 -18.89 -28.08
N LEU A 949 21.70 -19.76 -28.14
CA LEU A 949 21.38 -20.71 -27.09
C LEU A 949 21.20 -22.11 -27.66
N ARG A 950 21.42 -23.13 -26.84
CA ARG A 950 21.26 -24.54 -27.21
C ARG A 950 20.57 -25.27 -26.07
N VAL A 951 19.57 -26.09 -26.40
CA VAL A 951 18.87 -26.93 -25.44
C VAL A 951 19.43 -28.34 -25.52
N ASP A 952 19.92 -28.86 -24.39
CA ASP A 952 20.33 -30.26 -24.26
C ASP A 952 19.40 -30.96 -23.26
N HIS A 953 19.27 -32.29 -23.39
CA HIS A 953 18.46 -33.10 -22.47
C HIS A 953 19.12 -34.44 -22.13
N ARG A 954 18.73 -35.07 -21.03
CA ARG A 954 19.10 -36.46 -20.68
C ARG A 954 18.05 -37.14 -19.81
N SER A 955 18.14 -38.48 -19.77
CA SER A 955 17.44 -39.36 -18.83
C SER A 955 18.48 -40.09 -17.98
N GLY A 956 18.39 -39.96 -16.66
CA GLY A 956 19.26 -40.51 -15.63
C GLY A 956 20.74 -40.14 -15.75
N ASP A 957 21.62 -41.06 -15.34
CA ASP A 957 23.07 -41.01 -15.56
C ASP A 957 23.48 -41.15 -17.05
N GLY A 958 22.54 -40.90 -17.98
CA GLY A 958 22.78 -40.87 -19.41
C GLY A 958 23.71 -39.75 -19.86
N ALA A 959 24.30 -39.92 -21.04
CA ALA A 959 25.01 -38.84 -21.72
C ALA A 959 24.01 -37.81 -22.26
N TRP A 960 24.34 -36.52 -22.13
CA TRP A 960 23.58 -35.43 -22.70
C TRP A 960 23.40 -35.59 -24.21
N VAL A 961 22.15 -35.51 -24.67
CA VAL A 961 21.79 -35.35 -26.07
C VAL A 961 21.81 -33.85 -26.35
N GLU A 962 22.83 -33.41 -27.07
CA GLU A 962 23.02 -31.99 -27.40
C GLU A 962 22.12 -31.56 -28.56
N GLY A 963 21.45 -30.41 -28.42
CA GLY A 963 20.65 -29.82 -29.50
C GLY A 963 21.49 -29.10 -30.55
N GLU A 964 20.83 -28.50 -31.55
CA GLU A 964 21.48 -27.56 -32.47
C GLU A 964 21.43 -26.13 -31.90
N PRO A 965 22.52 -25.33 -31.96
CA PRO A 965 22.50 -23.94 -31.50
C PRO A 965 21.54 -23.05 -32.31
N VAL A 966 20.66 -22.35 -31.62
CA VAL A 966 19.69 -21.39 -32.17
C VAL A 966 20.20 -19.96 -31.94
N ALA A 967 20.13 -19.12 -32.97
CA ALA A 967 20.51 -17.71 -32.86
C ALA A 967 19.40 -16.89 -32.18
N VAL A 968 19.77 -16.10 -31.17
CA VAL A 968 18.83 -15.25 -30.42
C VAL A 968 18.63 -13.93 -31.19
N PRO A 969 17.38 -13.55 -31.54
CA PRO A 969 17.13 -12.34 -32.29
C PRO A 969 17.40 -11.07 -31.47
N VAL A 970 17.59 -9.95 -32.16
CA VAL A 970 17.67 -8.61 -31.57
C VAL A 970 16.41 -7.85 -32.00
N PRO A 971 15.37 -7.73 -31.14
CA PRO A 971 14.15 -7.01 -31.49
C PRO A 971 14.35 -5.49 -31.43
N GLU A 972 13.49 -4.74 -32.13
CA GLU A 972 13.55 -3.27 -32.14
C GLU A 972 13.13 -2.65 -30.79
N GLN A 973 12.23 -3.32 -30.05
CA GLN A 973 11.75 -2.95 -28.73
C GLN A 973 11.65 -4.18 -27.82
N GLY A 974 11.66 -3.99 -26.50
CA GLY A 974 11.65 -5.07 -25.51
C GLY A 974 12.90 -5.95 -25.54
N ALA A 975 12.75 -7.17 -25.04
CA ALA A 975 13.73 -8.26 -25.01
C ALA A 975 13.21 -9.47 -25.81
N PRO A 976 14.07 -10.35 -26.34
CA PRO A 976 13.62 -11.50 -27.13
C PRO A 976 13.05 -12.63 -26.27
N ARG A 977 12.01 -13.29 -26.81
CA ARG A 977 11.61 -14.65 -26.46
C ARG A 977 12.14 -15.61 -27.52
N VAL A 978 12.67 -16.77 -27.12
CA VAL A 978 13.18 -17.80 -28.04
C VAL A 978 12.63 -19.16 -27.68
N GLU A 979 12.01 -19.83 -28.65
CA GLU A 979 11.40 -21.15 -28.49
C GLU A 979 12.19 -22.18 -29.31
N VAL A 980 12.60 -23.26 -28.65
CA VAL A 980 13.40 -24.34 -29.25
C VAL A 980 12.63 -25.65 -29.17
N PRO A 981 12.23 -26.25 -30.30
CA PRO A 981 11.54 -27.54 -30.29
C PRO A 981 12.48 -28.69 -29.90
N VAL A 982 11.92 -29.69 -29.22
CA VAL A 982 12.57 -30.95 -28.84
C VAL A 982 11.68 -32.08 -29.35
N ASP A 983 12.26 -33.07 -30.04
CA ASP A 983 11.51 -34.11 -30.79
C ASP A 983 10.83 -35.19 -29.89
N GLY A 984 10.08 -34.79 -28.86
CA GLY A 984 9.38 -35.68 -27.94
C GLY A 984 10.34 -36.54 -27.11
N ALA A 985 11.40 -35.92 -26.59
CA ALA A 985 12.47 -36.63 -25.90
C ALA A 985 12.09 -36.96 -24.45
N ARG A 986 12.40 -38.18 -24.02
CA ARG A 986 12.32 -38.55 -22.59
C ARG A 986 13.50 -37.96 -21.83
N ALA A 987 13.22 -37.16 -20.82
CA ALA A 987 14.23 -36.48 -20.03
C ALA A 987 13.80 -36.30 -18.57
N ASP A 988 14.73 -36.48 -17.64
CA ASP A 988 14.64 -36.06 -16.24
C ASP A 988 15.57 -34.87 -15.92
N GLU A 989 16.45 -34.48 -16.86
CA GLU A 989 17.17 -33.20 -16.80
C GLU A 989 17.22 -32.52 -18.17
N VAL A 990 16.96 -31.22 -18.19
CA VAL A 990 17.04 -30.32 -19.35
C VAL A 990 17.97 -29.17 -19.02
N ARG A 991 18.75 -28.67 -19.99
CA ARG A 991 19.59 -27.49 -19.78
C ARG A 991 19.61 -26.55 -20.98
N VAL A 992 19.70 -25.26 -20.69
CA VAL A 992 19.87 -24.18 -21.66
C VAL A 992 21.32 -23.69 -21.58
N VAL A 993 22.12 -24.02 -22.60
CA VAL A 993 23.49 -23.53 -22.77
C VAL A 993 23.43 -22.19 -23.50
N LEU A 994 23.74 -21.11 -22.79
CA LEU A 994 23.73 -19.74 -23.30
C LEU A 994 25.13 -19.32 -23.75
N THR A 995 25.28 -18.71 -24.93
CA THR A 995 26.54 -18.14 -25.42
C THR A 995 26.42 -16.62 -25.49
N ALA A 996 27.30 -15.89 -24.81
CA ALA A 996 27.25 -14.42 -24.75
C ALA A 996 27.81 -13.76 -26.02
N ARG A 997 27.40 -12.50 -26.25
CA ARG A 997 28.11 -11.60 -27.18
C ARG A 997 29.39 -11.08 -26.55
N GLU A 998 30.32 -10.61 -27.38
CA GLU A 998 31.60 -10.05 -26.94
C GLU A 998 31.41 -8.93 -25.91
N ASP A 999 32.03 -9.09 -24.73
CA ASP A 999 31.94 -8.24 -23.54
C ASP A 999 30.51 -7.93 -23.01
N GLN A 1000 29.50 -8.72 -23.37
CA GLN A 1000 28.13 -8.59 -22.83
C GLN A 1000 27.83 -9.60 -21.70
N HIS A 1001 26.79 -9.30 -20.94
CA HIS A 1001 26.20 -10.17 -19.93
C HIS A 1001 24.81 -10.62 -20.39
N MET A 1002 24.27 -11.66 -19.74
CA MET A 1002 23.03 -12.33 -20.11
C MET A 1002 22.10 -12.35 -18.90
N ILE A 1003 20.82 -12.02 -19.14
CA ILE A 1003 19.77 -11.99 -18.13
C ILE A 1003 18.52 -12.68 -18.69
N VAL A 1004 17.96 -13.58 -17.90
CA VAL A 1004 16.76 -14.36 -18.23
C VAL A 1004 15.68 -14.05 -17.19
N SER A 1005 14.46 -13.75 -17.62
CA SER A 1005 13.31 -13.61 -16.72
C SER A 1005 12.75 -14.99 -16.39
N GLU A 1006 12.33 -15.76 -17.40
CA GLU A 1006 11.63 -17.05 -17.25
C GLU A 1006 12.11 -18.07 -18.29
N VAL A 1007 12.12 -19.36 -17.92
CA VAL A 1007 12.36 -20.51 -18.80
C VAL A 1007 11.22 -21.51 -18.68
N GLU A 1008 10.46 -21.69 -19.75
CA GLU A 1008 9.38 -22.68 -19.80
C GLU A 1008 9.88 -23.98 -20.44
N ILE A 1009 9.70 -25.12 -19.79
CA ILE A 1009 10.04 -26.45 -20.33
C ILE A 1009 8.73 -27.14 -20.68
N LEU A 1010 8.42 -27.25 -21.97
CA LEU A 1010 7.15 -27.77 -22.47
C LEU A 1010 7.21 -29.29 -22.63
N ALA A 1011 6.33 -30.03 -21.96
CA ALA A 1011 6.23 -31.49 -22.04
C ALA A 1011 4.79 -31.99 -22.29
N ASP A 1012 4.65 -33.23 -22.77
CA ASP A 1012 3.33 -33.89 -22.94
C ASP A 1012 2.64 -34.10 -21.59
N ALA A 1013 1.58 -33.34 -21.33
CA ALA A 1013 0.62 -33.61 -20.26
C ALA A 1013 -0.70 -34.15 -20.81
N ALA A 1014 -1.53 -34.69 -19.91
CA ALA A 1014 -2.93 -34.94 -20.21
C ALA A 1014 -3.66 -33.59 -20.38
N GLY A 1015 -4.35 -33.39 -21.51
CA GLY A 1015 -5.23 -32.25 -21.69
C GLY A 1015 -6.39 -32.25 -20.68
N PRO A 1016 -7.00 -31.09 -20.42
CA PRO A 1016 -8.13 -30.99 -19.51
C PRO A 1016 -9.29 -31.89 -19.95
N SER A 1017 -9.95 -32.50 -18.99
CA SER A 1017 -11.07 -33.41 -19.19
C SER A 1017 -12.35 -32.68 -19.63
N GLY A 1018 -13.08 -33.27 -20.59
CA GLY A 1018 -14.42 -32.86 -20.99
C GLY A 1018 -15.55 -33.71 -20.40
N VAL A 1019 -15.27 -34.50 -19.36
CA VAL A 1019 -16.22 -35.47 -18.78
C VAL A 1019 -17.20 -34.77 -17.83
N ALA A 1020 -18.16 -34.03 -18.41
CA ALA A 1020 -19.26 -33.38 -17.68
C ALA A 1020 -20.40 -34.36 -17.29
N ASP A 1021 -20.08 -35.63 -17.06
CA ASP A 1021 -21.04 -36.67 -16.66
C ASP A 1021 -21.19 -36.71 -15.12
N LEU A 1022 -22.40 -36.95 -14.63
CA LEU A 1022 -22.63 -37.31 -13.23
C LEU A 1022 -22.43 -38.82 -13.01
N ALA A 1023 -21.69 -39.20 -11.98
CA ALA A 1023 -21.58 -40.57 -11.49
C ALA A 1023 -22.71 -40.92 -10.51
N ARG A 1024 -23.18 -39.93 -9.73
CA ARG A 1024 -24.25 -40.09 -8.74
C ARG A 1024 -25.16 -38.88 -8.72
N LEU A 1025 -26.46 -39.12 -8.56
CA LEU A 1025 -27.49 -38.11 -8.31
C LEU A 1025 -28.50 -38.66 -7.28
N THR A 1026 -28.77 -37.90 -6.23
CA THR A 1026 -29.67 -38.27 -5.12
C THR A 1026 -30.66 -37.15 -4.82
N VAL A 1027 -31.74 -37.50 -4.13
CA VAL A 1027 -32.80 -36.60 -3.65
C VAL A 1027 -32.95 -36.87 -2.15
N GLY A 1028 -32.40 -35.98 -1.33
CA GLY A 1028 -31.96 -36.34 0.01
C GLY A 1028 -30.81 -37.34 -0.05
N ASP A 1029 -30.85 -38.34 0.83
CA ASP A 1029 -29.92 -39.48 0.81
C ASP A 1029 -30.35 -40.60 -0.17
N ASP A 1030 -31.55 -40.54 -0.74
CA ASP A 1030 -32.08 -41.56 -1.67
C ASP A 1030 -31.52 -41.38 -3.10
N PRO A 1031 -30.90 -42.41 -3.73
CA PRO A 1031 -30.48 -42.36 -5.13
C PRO A 1031 -31.65 -42.20 -6.09
N VAL A 1032 -31.46 -41.43 -7.16
CA VAL A 1032 -32.47 -41.29 -8.23
C VAL A 1032 -32.68 -42.65 -8.92
N ALA A 1033 -33.90 -43.18 -8.79
CA ALA A 1033 -34.23 -44.51 -9.28
C ALA A 1033 -34.08 -44.62 -10.80
N GLY A 1034 -33.18 -45.50 -11.26
CA GLY A 1034 -32.87 -45.67 -12.69
C GLY A 1034 -31.97 -44.57 -13.27
N PHE A 1035 -31.15 -43.93 -12.44
CA PHE A 1035 -30.14 -42.96 -12.87
C PHE A 1035 -29.21 -43.51 -13.98
N ASP A 1036 -28.99 -42.68 -15.00
CA ASP A 1036 -28.14 -42.91 -16.17
C ASP A 1036 -27.49 -41.56 -16.56
N ALA A 1037 -26.16 -41.54 -16.72
CA ALA A 1037 -25.42 -40.29 -16.91
C ALA A 1037 -25.78 -39.53 -18.20
N ALA A 1038 -26.32 -40.21 -19.24
CA ALA A 1038 -26.79 -39.57 -20.47
C ALA A 1038 -28.23 -39.02 -20.35
N THR A 1039 -28.96 -39.35 -19.29
CA THR A 1039 -30.32 -38.85 -19.04
C THR A 1039 -30.27 -37.56 -18.22
N THR A 1040 -30.64 -36.43 -18.84
CA THR A 1040 -30.55 -35.07 -18.26
C THR A 1040 -31.83 -34.55 -17.62
N ALA A 1041 -32.90 -35.35 -17.56
CA ALA A 1041 -34.18 -34.95 -16.97
C ALA A 1041 -34.82 -36.10 -16.18
N TYR A 1042 -35.09 -35.84 -14.90
CA TYR A 1042 -35.67 -36.78 -13.95
C TYR A 1042 -36.94 -36.21 -13.30
N ALA A 1043 -37.84 -37.10 -12.91
CA ALA A 1043 -38.99 -36.79 -12.09
C ALA A 1043 -39.01 -37.76 -10.89
N VAL A 1044 -39.05 -37.21 -9.68
CA VAL A 1044 -38.98 -37.97 -8.42
C VAL A 1044 -40.19 -37.59 -7.57
N THR A 1045 -40.81 -38.57 -6.94
CA THR A 1045 -41.91 -38.35 -5.99
C THR A 1045 -41.45 -38.73 -4.59
N VAL A 1046 -41.61 -37.83 -3.63
CA VAL A 1046 -41.13 -37.97 -2.25
C VAL A 1046 -42.31 -37.78 -1.30
N GLU A 1047 -42.46 -38.64 -0.29
CA GLU A 1047 -43.48 -38.47 0.74
C GLU A 1047 -43.03 -37.43 1.78
N GLY A 1048 -43.83 -36.37 1.97
CA GLY A 1048 -43.50 -35.31 2.94
C GLY A 1048 -44.08 -33.94 2.59
N ASP A 1049 -43.82 -32.97 3.45
CA ASP A 1049 -44.30 -31.59 3.37
C ASP A 1049 -43.19 -30.54 3.14
N THR A 1050 -41.93 -30.98 3.00
CA THR A 1050 -40.76 -30.16 2.61
C THR A 1050 -40.03 -30.74 1.40
N LEU A 1051 -39.59 -29.90 0.45
CA LEU A 1051 -38.75 -30.33 -0.66
C LEU A 1051 -37.34 -30.73 -0.15
N PRO A 1052 -36.86 -31.97 -0.41
CA PRO A 1052 -35.50 -32.38 -0.09
C PRO A 1052 -34.47 -31.74 -1.03
N GLN A 1053 -33.21 -31.68 -0.56
CA GLN A 1053 -32.08 -31.19 -1.36
C GLN A 1053 -31.58 -32.25 -2.35
N LEU A 1054 -31.07 -31.80 -3.50
CA LEU A 1054 -30.30 -32.60 -4.43
C LEU A 1054 -28.83 -32.66 -3.99
N PHE A 1055 -28.23 -33.84 -4.06
CA PHE A 1055 -26.78 -34.02 -3.99
C PHE A 1055 -26.32 -34.81 -5.21
N ALA A 1056 -25.13 -34.51 -5.70
CA ALA A 1056 -24.61 -35.07 -6.95
C ALA A 1056 -23.09 -35.11 -6.94
N LEU A 1057 -22.52 -36.13 -7.57
CA LEU A 1057 -21.07 -36.27 -7.80
C LEU A 1057 -20.82 -36.47 -9.28
N ALA A 1058 -19.84 -35.77 -9.83
CA ALA A 1058 -19.34 -35.99 -11.18
C ALA A 1058 -18.65 -37.35 -11.32
N VAL A 1059 -18.48 -37.79 -12.57
CA VAL A 1059 -17.57 -38.90 -12.94
C VAL A 1059 -16.11 -38.48 -12.81
N ASP A 1060 -15.86 -37.19 -12.98
CA ASP A 1060 -14.55 -36.58 -12.90
C ASP A 1060 -14.45 -35.68 -11.66
N GLU A 1061 -13.48 -35.93 -10.79
CA GLU A 1061 -13.30 -35.17 -9.55
C GLU A 1061 -12.77 -33.75 -9.79
N ASP A 1062 -12.14 -33.49 -10.95
CA ASP A 1062 -11.74 -32.15 -11.40
C ASP A 1062 -12.93 -31.30 -11.90
N ALA A 1063 -14.14 -31.87 -12.02
CA ALA A 1063 -15.31 -31.17 -12.57
C ALA A 1063 -16.13 -30.42 -11.50
N VAL A 1064 -16.41 -29.14 -11.75
CA VAL A 1064 -17.18 -28.26 -10.86
C VAL A 1064 -18.67 -28.58 -10.95
N VAL A 1065 -19.26 -29.03 -9.83
CA VAL A 1065 -20.70 -29.33 -9.71
C VAL A 1065 -21.43 -28.19 -9.00
N GLN A 1066 -22.27 -27.45 -9.73
CA GLN A 1066 -23.13 -26.39 -9.20
C GLN A 1066 -24.57 -26.90 -9.07
N ILE A 1067 -25.18 -26.77 -7.88
CA ILE A 1067 -26.53 -27.28 -7.59
C ILE A 1067 -27.48 -26.13 -7.24
N THR A 1068 -28.49 -25.89 -8.08
CA THR A 1068 -29.65 -25.07 -7.74
C THR A 1068 -30.71 -25.97 -7.12
N GLN A 1069 -30.93 -25.81 -5.82
CA GLN A 1069 -31.89 -26.62 -5.07
C GLN A 1069 -33.34 -26.36 -5.51
N PRO A 1070 -34.25 -27.36 -5.47
CA PRO A 1070 -35.65 -27.18 -5.82
C PRO A 1070 -36.33 -26.21 -4.85
N GLN A 1071 -36.76 -25.06 -5.36
CA GLN A 1071 -37.47 -24.03 -4.60
C GLN A 1071 -38.88 -23.80 -5.17
N ASP A 1072 -39.80 -23.43 -4.28
CA ASP A 1072 -41.20 -23.13 -4.55
C ASP A 1072 -42.04 -24.25 -5.20
N ALA A 1073 -43.32 -23.95 -5.47
CA ALA A 1073 -44.33 -24.88 -5.99
C ALA A 1073 -44.07 -25.41 -7.43
N ALA A 1074 -42.92 -25.08 -8.03
CA ALA A 1074 -42.43 -25.68 -9.28
C ALA A 1074 -41.61 -26.96 -9.03
N GLY A 1075 -41.10 -27.17 -7.81
CA GLY A 1075 -40.45 -28.41 -7.36
C GLY A 1075 -39.17 -28.82 -8.12
N THR A 1076 -38.67 -28.00 -9.04
CA THR A 1076 -37.61 -28.39 -9.97
C THR A 1076 -36.27 -27.80 -9.55
N GLY A 1077 -35.30 -28.67 -9.28
CA GLY A 1077 -33.90 -28.29 -9.08
C GLY A 1077 -33.04 -28.62 -10.30
N THR A 1078 -31.83 -28.07 -10.36
CA THR A 1078 -30.89 -28.29 -11.46
C THR A 1078 -29.48 -28.56 -10.94
N VAL A 1079 -28.76 -29.49 -11.58
CA VAL A 1079 -27.34 -29.76 -11.34
C VAL A 1079 -26.58 -29.46 -12.62
N GLN A 1080 -25.65 -28.51 -12.57
CA GLN A 1080 -24.76 -28.18 -13.67
C GLN A 1080 -23.37 -28.71 -13.35
N VAL A 1081 -22.87 -29.63 -14.17
CA VAL A 1081 -21.48 -30.10 -14.14
C VAL A 1081 -20.71 -29.32 -15.20
N THR A 1082 -19.57 -28.75 -14.81
CA THR A 1082 -18.62 -28.10 -15.71
C THR A 1082 -17.30 -28.84 -15.61
N ALA A 1083 -16.90 -29.53 -16.67
CA ALA A 1083 -15.64 -30.28 -16.71
C ALA A 1083 -14.43 -29.33 -16.81
N ALA A 1084 -13.22 -29.86 -16.60
CA ALA A 1084 -11.98 -29.09 -16.59
C ALA A 1084 -11.69 -28.34 -17.92
N ASP A 1085 -12.19 -28.81 -19.06
CA ASP A 1085 -12.09 -28.12 -20.35
C ASP A 1085 -13.14 -27.02 -20.58
N GLY A 1086 -14.02 -26.79 -19.59
CA GLY A 1086 -15.16 -25.87 -19.68
C GLY A 1086 -16.43 -26.46 -20.29
N SER A 1087 -16.46 -27.74 -20.67
CA SER A 1087 -17.64 -28.43 -21.17
C SER A 1087 -18.73 -28.50 -20.08
N VAL A 1088 -19.92 -27.99 -20.39
CA VAL A 1088 -21.06 -27.94 -19.46
C VAL A 1088 -22.11 -29.00 -19.81
N ARG A 1089 -22.60 -29.71 -18.79
CA ARG A 1089 -23.85 -30.49 -18.87
C ARG A 1089 -24.78 -30.11 -17.73
N THR A 1090 -26.07 -29.97 -18.03
CA THR A 1090 -27.09 -29.66 -17.03
C THR A 1090 -28.09 -30.82 -16.91
N TYR A 1091 -28.32 -31.26 -15.68
CA TYR A 1091 -29.34 -32.20 -15.27
C TYR A 1091 -30.47 -31.45 -14.56
N THR A 1092 -31.70 -31.93 -14.74
CA THR A 1092 -32.91 -31.33 -14.15
C THR A 1092 -33.69 -32.40 -13.35
N VAL A 1093 -34.17 -32.04 -12.16
CA VAL A 1093 -34.89 -32.97 -11.27
C VAL A 1093 -36.18 -32.31 -10.80
N ALA A 1094 -37.31 -32.76 -11.33
CA ALA A 1094 -38.64 -32.33 -10.91
C ALA A 1094 -39.11 -33.17 -9.72
N VAL A 1095 -39.00 -32.61 -8.51
CA VAL A 1095 -39.42 -33.24 -7.25
C VAL A 1095 -40.88 -32.90 -6.95
N THR A 1096 -41.71 -33.93 -6.82
CA THR A 1096 -43.14 -33.82 -6.48
C THR A 1096 -43.37 -34.36 -5.06
N LEU A 1097 -43.99 -33.55 -4.19
CA LEU A 1097 -44.38 -34.00 -2.86
C LEU A 1097 -45.69 -34.81 -2.92
N ALA A 1098 -45.64 -36.03 -2.40
CA ALA A 1098 -46.81 -36.86 -2.14
C ALA A 1098 -47.29 -36.64 -0.70
N ALA A 1099 -48.62 -36.55 -0.54
CA ALA A 1099 -49.22 -36.52 0.80
C ALA A 1099 -48.97 -37.87 1.51
N PRO A 1100 -48.51 -37.87 2.77
CA PRO A 1100 -48.19 -39.12 3.49
C PRO A 1100 -49.43 -40.01 3.61
N GLY A 1101 -49.26 -41.29 3.31
CA GLY A 1101 -50.35 -42.28 3.32
C GLY A 1101 -50.93 -42.51 4.71
N GLU A 1102 -52.22 -42.86 4.79
CA GLU A 1102 -52.81 -43.34 6.05
C GLU A 1102 -52.08 -44.61 6.52
N PRO A 1103 -51.65 -44.70 7.80
CA PRO A 1103 -50.89 -45.83 8.30
C PRO A 1103 -51.74 -47.11 8.28
N SER A 1104 -51.20 -48.17 7.70
CA SER A 1104 -51.85 -49.49 7.62
C SER A 1104 -51.99 -50.15 8.99
N GLU A 1105 -53.12 -50.84 9.23
CA GLU A 1105 -53.38 -51.51 10.51
C GLU A 1105 -52.33 -52.60 10.81
N PRO A 1106 -51.89 -52.76 12.08
CA PRO A 1106 -50.97 -53.83 12.46
C PRO A 1106 -51.55 -55.22 12.19
N GLY A 1107 -50.87 -56.02 11.36
CA GLY A 1107 -51.30 -57.36 10.99
C GLY A 1107 -51.41 -58.32 12.18
N GLN A 1108 -52.47 -59.14 12.20
CA GLN A 1108 -52.63 -60.18 13.22
C GLN A 1108 -51.58 -61.31 13.07
N PRO A 1109 -51.20 -61.99 14.17
CA PRO A 1109 -50.31 -63.15 14.11
C PRO A 1109 -50.92 -64.29 13.29
N GLY A 1110 -50.16 -64.86 12.36
CA GLY A 1110 -50.65 -65.91 11.45
C GLY A 1110 -50.78 -67.30 12.09
N GLU A 1111 -51.76 -68.08 11.62
CA GLU A 1111 -51.81 -69.53 11.84
C GLU A 1111 -50.95 -70.29 10.81
N PRO A 1112 -50.45 -71.52 11.13
CA PRO A 1112 -49.65 -72.31 10.20
C PRO A 1112 -50.48 -72.88 9.04
N GLY A 1113 -49.98 -72.79 7.80
CA GLY A 1113 -50.69 -73.24 6.60
C GLY A 1113 -50.46 -74.72 6.20
N GLU A 1114 -51.08 -75.13 5.09
CA GLU A 1114 -50.80 -76.37 4.36
C GLU A 1114 -50.57 -76.10 2.84
N PRO A 1115 -49.85 -76.98 2.12
CA PRO A 1115 -49.28 -76.66 0.79
C PRO A 1115 -50.10 -77.18 -0.41
N GLY A 1116 -50.05 -76.48 -1.56
CA GLY A 1116 -50.81 -76.84 -2.77
C GLY A 1116 -50.30 -76.26 -4.11
N THR A 1117 -49.26 -76.88 -4.66
CA THR A 1117 -48.74 -76.75 -6.06
C THR A 1117 -49.79 -77.09 -7.15
N PRO A 1118 -49.51 -76.89 -8.47
CA PRO A 1118 -48.92 -75.72 -9.18
C PRO A 1118 -49.63 -75.43 -10.54
N GLY A 1119 -49.20 -74.40 -11.30
CA GLY A 1119 -49.23 -74.47 -12.78
C GLY A 1119 -49.78 -73.27 -13.59
N PRO A 1120 -49.57 -73.26 -14.94
CA PRO A 1120 -49.49 -72.02 -15.74
C PRO A 1120 -50.25 -72.14 -17.10
N PRO A 1121 -49.85 -71.53 -18.25
CA PRO A 1121 -49.31 -70.18 -18.57
C PRO A 1121 -50.14 -69.44 -19.68
N SER A 1122 -49.63 -68.28 -20.12
CA SER A 1122 -49.67 -67.75 -21.51
C SER A 1122 -50.95 -67.14 -22.10
N GLY A 1123 -50.77 -66.30 -23.13
CA GLY A 1123 -51.83 -65.70 -23.97
C GLY A 1123 -51.50 -64.27 -24.41
N GLY A 1124 -50.82 -64.10 -25.56
CA GLY A 1124 -50.39 -62.78 -26.06
C GLY A 1124 -51.17 -62.26 -27.28
N ASP A 1125 -50.55 -61.26 -27.93
CA ASP A 1125 -50.74 -60.80 -29.32
C ASP A 1125 -51.99 -59.98 -29.75
N SER A 1126 -51.70 -58.70 -30.06
CA SER A 1126 -51.59 -58.14 -31.44
C SER A 1126 -52.69 -57.28 -32.10
N ASP A 1127 -52.19 -56.50 -33.07
CA ASP A 1127 -52.83 -55.88 -34.25
C ASP A 1127 -53.64 -54.55 -34.13
N PRO A 1128 -53.72 -53.74 -35.23
CA PRO A 1128 -53.68 -52.27 -35.15
C PRO A 1128 -54.69 -51.57 -36.10
N GLY A 1129 -54.43 -50.32 -36.53
CA GLY A 1129 -54.82 -49.89 -37.90
C GLY A 1129 -55.45 -48.51 -38.12
N GLN A 1130 -54.61 -47.54 -38.49
CA GLN A 1130 -54.75 -46.63 -39.67
C GLN A 1130 -56.00 -45.74 -39.97
N HIS A 1131 -55.68 -44.46 -40.21
CA HIS A 1131 -56.08 -43.58 -41.34
C HIS A 1131 -57.37 -42.71 -41.39
N HIS A 1132 -57.11 -41.39 -41.53
CA HIS A 1132 -57.70 -40.39 -42.46
C HIS A 1132 -59.15 -39.85 -42.30
N GLY A 1133 -59.28 -38.51 -42.26
CA GLY A 1133 -60.30 -37.80 -43.07
C GLY A 1133 -60.90 -36.46 -42.54
N ARG A 1134 -60.37 -35.33 -43.04
CA ARG A 1134 -61.04 -34.14 -43.66
C ARG A 1134 -62.59 -34.05 -43.66
N ASP A 1135 -63.25 -32.87 -43.70
CA ASP A 1135 -62.87 -31.43 -43.76
C ASP A 1135 -64.11 -30.55 -43.38
N ASP A 1136 -63.96 -29.21 -43.47
CA ASP A 1136 -64.96 -28.11 -43.63
C ASP A 1136 -65.26 -27.11 -42.48
N LEU A 1137 -65.72 -25.90 -42.88
CA LEU A 1137 -65.35 -24.58 -42.30
C LEU A 1137 -66.49 -23.54 -42.21
N ALA A 1138 -66.36 -22.59 -41.26
CA ALA A 1138 -66.78 -21.17 -41.35
C ALA A 1138 -66.07 -20.37 -40.22
N SER A 1139 -65.21 -19.36 -40.47
CA SER A 1139 -65.49 -17.98 -40.94
C SER A 1139 -66.14 -17.10 -39.85
N THR A 1140 -65.68 -15.88 -39.47
CA THR A 1140 -64.56 -14.97 -39.84
C THR A 1140 -64.43 -13.90 -38.71
N GLY A 1141 -63.40 -13.04 -38.57
CA GLY A 1141 -62.13 -12.84 -39.30
C GLY A 1141 -61.54 -11.41 -39.10
N GLN A 1142 -60.39 -11.12 -39.74
CA GLN A 1142 -59.70 -9.82 -39.94
C GLN A 1142 -58.90 -9.19 -38.77
N ASP A 1143 -57.79 -8.44 -38.95
CA ASP A 1143 -56.72 -8.28 -40.00
C ASP A 1143 -55.65 -7.27 -39.48
N THR A 1144 -54.42 -7.03 -39.98
CA THR A 1144 -53.28 -7.82 -40.55
C THR A 1144 -52.04 -6.90 -40.67
N THR A 1145 -50.82 -7.33 -40.24
CA THR A 1145 -49.48 -6.77 -40.61
C THR A 1145 -49.21 -5.27 -40.26
N GLY A 1146 -48.03 -4.62 -40.35
CA GLY A 1146 -46.64 -4.95 -40.78
C GLY A 1146 -46.06 -3.87 -41.74
N THR A 1147 -44.76 -3.55 -41.88
CA THR A 1147 -43.48 -3.95 -41.23
C THR A 1147 -42.35 -2.96 -41.66
N ALA A 1148 -41.18 -2.96 -40.97
CA ALA A 1148 -39.81 -2.66 -41.49
C ALA A 1148 -39.09 -1.27 -41.29
N VAL A 1149 -37.78 -1.36 -40.92
CA VAL A 1149 -36.59 -0.52 -41.26
C VAL A 1149 -36.26 0.84 -40.57
N THR A 1150 -35.38 0.76 -39.56
CA THR A 1150 -34.02 1.37 -39.35
C THR A 1150 -33.63 2.87 -39.62
N VAL A 1151 -32.79 3.39 -38.70
CA VAL A 1151 -31.84 4.57 -38.75
C VAL A 1151 -32.39 6.01 -38.63
N GLY A 1152 -31.78 6.83 -37.76
CA GLY A 1152 -31.64 8.30 -38.01
C GLY A 1152 -31.73 9.26 -36.81
N ALA A 1153 -30.61 9.90 -36.44
CA ALA A 1153 -30.38 10.82 -35.32
C ALA A 1153 -31.25 12.11 -35.17
N ALA A 1154 -31.45 12.52 -33.90
CA ALA A 1154 -31.40 13.86 -33.27
C ALA A 1154 -31.98 15.14 -33.95
N LEU A 1155 -32.77 15.94 -33.20
CA LEU A 1155 -32.31 17.21 -32.56
C LEU A 1155 -33.36 17.89 -31.64
N LEU A 1156 -32.91 18.94 -30.93
CA LEU A 1156 -33.60 19.85 -29.97
C LEU A 1156 -34.94 20.47 -30.41
N LEU A 1157 -35.79 20.87 -29.43
CA LEU A 1157 -36.14 22.29 -29.21
C LEU A 1157 -36.87 22.59 -27.86
N LEU A 1158 -36.74 23.84 -27.37
CA LEU A 1158 -37.19 24.33 -26.06
C LEU A 1158 -38.70 24.63 -25.97
N ALA A 1159 -39.22 24.66 -24.74
CA ALA A 1159 -40.31 25.57 -24.32
C ALA A 1159 -40.18 25.96 -22.83
N LEU A 1160 -40.45 27.23 -22.48
CA LEU A 1160 -40.35 27.76 -21.10
C LEU A 1160 -41.66 27.62 -20.31
N GLY A 1161 -41.56 27.59 -18.98
CA GLY A 1161 -42.70 27.79 -18.06
C GLY A 1161 -42.28 28.11 -16.62
N ALA A 1162 -42.35 29.38 -16.21
CA ALA A 1162 -42.19 29.80 -14.81
C ALA A 1162 -43.42 29.41 -13.96
N GLY A 1163 -43.37 29.30 -12.63
CA GLY A 1163 -42.29 29.60 -11.68
C GLY A 1163 -42.77 30.59 -10.59
N THR A 1164 -42.60 30.24 -9.30
CA THR A 1164 -42.96 31.09 -8.15
C THR A 1164 -41.90 30.95 -7.05
N LEU A 1165 -41.69 32.02 -6.27
CA LEU A 1165 -40.53 32.24 -5.39
C LEU A 1165 -40.88 32.18 -3.88
N LEU A 1166 -39.89 32.52 -3.04
CA LEU A 1166 -39.94 32.85 -1.59
C LEU A 1166 -39.92 31.64 -0.61
N VAL A 1167 -39.10 31.63 0.46
CA VAL A 1167 -38.11 32.63 0.93
C VAL A 1167 -36.96 32.04 1.76
N ARG A 1168 -35.78 32.69 1.72
CA ARG A 1168 -34.59 32.40 2.54
C ARG A 1168 -34.85 32.55 4.05
N ARG A 1169 -34.14 31.75 4.87
CA ARG A 1169 -33.65 32.20 6.18
C ARG A 1169 -32.23 31.73 6.46
N ARG A 1170 -31.27 32.66 6.41
CA ARG A 1170 -29.98 32.50 7.11
C ARG A 1170 -30.24 32.41 8.62
N ARG A 1171 -29.44 31.62 9.32
CA ARG A 1171 -28.98 31.91 10.68
C ARG A 1171 -27.48 31.71 10.74
N SER A 1172 -26.87 32.28 11.76
CA SER A 1172 -25.43 32.29 12.03
C SER A 1172 -25.23 32.33 13.55
N ARG A 1173 -23.97 32.17 13.98
CA ARG A 1173 -23.50 32.13 15.38
C ARG A 1173 -23.74 30.79 16.08
N ALA A 1174 -22.95 30.44 17.09
CA ALA A 1174 -21.95 31.28 17.78
C ALA A 1174 -20.54 30.70 17.71
#